data_AF-I1CI15-F1
#
_entry.id   AF-I1CI15-F1
#
_cell.length_a   1.000
_cell.length_b   1.000
_cell.length_c   1.000
_cell.angle_alpha   90.00
_cell.angle_beta   90.00
_cell.angle_gamma   90.00
#
_symmetry.space_group_name_H-M   'P 1'
#
loop_
_entity.id
_entity.type
_entity.pdbx_description
1 polymer ?
#
loop_
_entity_poly.entity_id
_entity_poly.type
_entity_poly.pdbx_seq_one_letter_code
_entity_poly.pdbx_strand_id
1 'polypeptide(L)'
;MLSQGLSHFVLNASTEQELQQTTEFYQTFGFNLVSDRPSEEKTIWLKSESNTTISLVLNTNSKKQEKPSTESDWSLKEVAFAFSSEDINAVKSQLATMNIPVQDKSQDGTTQLYTLDPLNNVIVFTSKSIQITSNAEEAIDSASQKKRQKIAVITSGGDAPGMNPVVRAVVRYGITKGCDIFAVYEGYQARCMPFKTREGRLQAAQNLVKNGINALIVCGGDGSLTGADLFRSEWSGLIAELKQAGRISEEEAETYKHLTIVGLVGSIDNDMSSTDITIGAVTSLHRICEAVDAVSTTALSHSRAFVIEVMGRHCGWLALMAGIATGADFVFIPERPPQEDDWESAMCAVVERHRSLGKRKTVVIVAEGAIDKNLNPIKASHLKDILTNRLGLDTRATILGHTQRGGSPAFFDRLLATVQSIEAVDAVLESTPETPSPMIGMSNNKITRYPLMKAVKLTHEVAEAIGKKDFDRAMALRDPQFIEEFDAYNATTILDDNSIGLPNHQQLRIAIVHMGAPAGGMNAATRTAVRYCLNRGHTPIAVYNGFAGLARGSMKEMSWMSVDGWTSLGGSELGTNRAVPGQDIDMGMVTYQLQQNQIQGLLIIGGFEAYVAIDQLQKARQQYPSLRIPITLIPATISNNVPGTDYSLGSDTSLNSIVDSCDAIVQSAQSSRRRVFVVEVMGGRSGYLAVEAGLAVGAQTIYIPEEGINLSRLQADVKHLKAMYTEDDPDRPEGRIILRTEDVSKTYTTDVVSNIIKDEGEGMFDSRTAILGHIQQGTTPSSLDRIRATRIAMRAIQFMEQHTVDTLDKAHQANESIPIDLTNIDQSVTVAGIHGNSIVFTPVNDLMKDTDMKNRKPRQAWWEEHRRIVDLLAGRDYFA
;
A
#
# COMPACT_ATOMS: atom_id res chain seq x y z
N MET A 1 4.40 -33.99 -16.85
CA MET A 1 3.18 -34.77 -17.09
C MET A 1 3.34 -36.18 -16.54
N LEU A 2 2.68 -36.43 -15.40
CA LEU A 2 2.24 -37.71 -14.85
C LEU A 2 1.12 -37.26 -13.90
N SER A 3 -0.15 -37.52 -14.22
CA SER A 3 -1.25 -37.20 -13.32
C SER A 3 -1.15 -38.08 -12.08
N GLN A 4 -0.62 -37.52 -10.99
CA GLN A 4 -0.71 -38.15 -9.67
C GLN A 4 -1.78 -37.44 -8.85
N GLY A 5 -2.93 -38.10 -8.71
CA GLY A 5 -3.83 -37.93 -7.57
C GLY A 5 -5.22 -37.37 -7.91
N LEU A 6 -6.21 -38.26 -8.07
CA LEU A 6 -7.60 -37.93 -7.77
C LEU A 6 -7.67 -37.47 -6.30
N SER A 7 -8.22 -36.28 -6.05
CA SER A 7 -8.06 -35.58 -4.77
C SER A 7 -8.82 -36.22 -3.61
N HIS A 8 -9.93 -36.93 -3.82
CA HIS A 8 -10.62 -37.87 -2.91
C HIS A 8 -12.04 -38.11 -3.44
N PHE A 9 -12.70 -39.20 -3.04
CA PHE A 9 -14.13 -39.43 -3.33
C PHE A 9 -14.99 -38.99 -2.15
N VAL A 10 -16.12 -38.33 -2.40
CA VAL A 10 -17.04 -37.90 -1.33
C VAL A 10 -18.31 -38.76 -1.37
N LEU A 11 -18.63 -39.44 -0.27
CA LEU A 11 -19.88 -40.18 -0.10
C LEU A 11 -20.70 -39.56 1.03
N ASN A 12 -21.98 -39.30 0.77
CA ASN A 12 -22.88 -38.72 1.74
C ASN A 12 -23.69 -39.81 2.44
N ALA A 13 -23.59 -39.90 3.75
CA ALA A 13 -24.44 -40.73 4.59
C ALA A 13 -25.59 -39.89 5.13
N SER A 14 -26.82 -40.42 5.10
CA SER A 14 -28.00 -39.71 5.59
C SER A 14 -28.18 -39.86 7.10
N THR A 15 -27.58 -40.91 7.68
CA THR A 15 -27.61 -41.20 9.12
C THR A 15 -26.23 -41.59 9.66
N GLU A 16 -26.03 -41.40 10.96
CA GLU A 16 -24.77 -41.78 11.63
C GLU A 16 -24.52 -43.29 11.61
N GLN A 17 -25.59 -44.09 11.62
CA GLN A 17 -25.50 -45.54 11.48
C GLN A 17 -24.96 -45.95 10.10
N GLU A 18 -25.40 -45.28 9.03
CA GLU A 18 -24.89 -45.50 7.67
C GLU A 18 -23.43 -45.09 7.55
N LEU A 19 -23.06 -43.97 8.15
CA LEU A 19 -21.68 -43.49 8.17
C LEU A 19 -20.75 -44.53 8.80
N GLN A 20 -21.15 -45.09 9.96
CA GLN A 20 -20.37 -46.10 10.66
C GLN A 20 -20.29 -47.42 9.87
N GLN A 21 -21.41 -47.92 9.36
CA GLN A 21 -21.43 -49.16 8.56
C GLN A 21 -20.58 -49.04 7.30
N THR A 22 -20.62 -47.88 6.63
CA THR A 22 -19.82 -47.60 5.43
C THR A 22 -18.34 -47.53 5.77
N THR A 23 -17.99 -46.96 6.93
CA THR A 23 -16.61 -46.91 7.42
C THR A 23 -16.04 -48.31 7.65
N GLU A 24 -16.78 -49.16 8.37
CA GLU A 24 -16.38 -50.55 8.67
C GLU A 24 -16.28 -51.41 7.39
N PHE A 25 -17.19 -51.19 6.43
CA PHE A 25 -17.17 -51.86 5.13
C PHE A 25 -15.85 -51.60 4.38
N TYR A 26 -15.49 -50.34 4.16
CA TYR A 26 -14.26 -50.00 3.43
C TYR A 26 -12.99 -50.37 4.20
N GLN A 27 -13.02 -50.32 5.53
CA GLN A 27 -11.90 -50.79 6.34
C GLN A 27 -11.57 -52.26 6.11
N THR A 28 -12.60 -53.10 5.92
CA THR A 28 -12.38 -54.52 5.64
C THR A 28 -11.69 -54.77 4.30
N PHE A 29 -11.87 -53.85 3.34
CA PHE A 29 -11.22 -53.90 2.02
C PHE A 29 -9.92 -53.08 1.94
N GLY A 30 -9.27 -52.82 3.09
CA GLY A 30 -7.91 -52.27 3.15
C GLY A 30 -7.83 -50.75 3.20
N PHE A 31 -8.91 -50.05 3.55
CA PHE A 31 -8.87 -48.62 3.85
C PHE A 31 -8.59 -48.36 5.33
N ASN A 32 -7.68 -47.44 5.63
CA ASN A 32 -7.34 -47.03 6.99
C ASN A 32 -7.93 -45.66 7.31
N LEU A 33 -8.36 -45.46 8.56
CA LEU A 33 -8.88 -44.18 9.06
C LEU A 33 -7.75 -43.15 9.19
N VAL A 34 -7.92 -41.97 8.58
CA VAL A 34 -6.88 -40.90 8.54
C VAL A 34 -7.19 -39.74 9.49
N SER A 35 -8.46 -39.33 9.63
CA SER A 35 -8.87 -38.37 10.67
C SER A 35 -10.38 -38.38 10.91
N ASP A 36 -10.79 -38.26 12.18
CA ASP A 36 -12.14 -37.94 12.62
C ASP A 36 -12.08 -36.54 13.29
N ARG A 37 -12.49 -35.48 12.58
CA ARG A 37 -12.48 -34.11 13.12
C ARG A 37 -13.89 -33.69 13.53
N PRO A 38 -14.10 -33.15 14.74
CA PRO A 38 -15.40 -32.60 15.13
C PRO A 38 -15.58 -31.20 14.49
N SER A 39 -16.28 -31.14 13.37
CA SER A 39 -16.84 -29.91 12.79
C SER A 39 -18.36 -30.03 12.69
N GLU A 40 -19.08 -28.91 12.45
CA GLU A 40 -20.55 -28.87 12.36
C GLU A 40 -21.15 -29.87 11.34
N GLU A 41 -20.36 -30.35 10.38
CA GLU A 41 -20.63 -31.55 9.56
C GLU A 41 -19.62 -32.66 9.90
N LYS A 42 -20.10 -33.81 10.38
CA LYS A 42 -19.25 -34.97 10.75
C LYS A 42 -18.68 -35.62 9.49
N THR A 43 -17.36 -35.56 9.30
CA THR A 43 -16.67 -36.09 8.11
C THR A 43 -15.57 -37.08 8.51
N ILE A 44 -15.61 -38.28 7.94
CA ILE A 44 -14.64 -39.37 8.16
C ILE A 44 -13.77 -39.57 6.93
N TRP A 45 -12.45 -39.56 7.10
CA TRP A 45 -11.49 -39.76 6.01
C TRP A 45 -10.86 -41.16 6.06
N LEU A 46 -10.93 -41.87 4.94
CA LEU A 46 -10.40 -43.22 4.74
C LEU A 46 -9.37 -43.21 3.61
N LYS A 47 -8.26 -43.95 3.78
CA LYS A 47 -7.19 -44.05 2.78
C LYS A 47 -6.72 -45.48 2.61
N SER A 48 -6.70 -45.96 1.37
CA SER A 48 -6.16 -47.27 1.01
C SER A 48 -4.65 -47.27 0.83
N GLU A 49 -4.05 -48.47 0.82
CA GLU A 49 -2.62 -48.67 0.54
C GLU A 49 -2.20 -48.22 -0.88
N SER A 50 -3.14 -48.20 -1.84
CA SER A 50 -2.94 -47.70 -3.21
C SER A 50 -3.07 -46.17 -3.33
N ASN A 51 -3.04 -45.44 -2.21
CA ASN A 51 -3.11 -43.98 -2.14
C ASN A 51 -4.49 -43.38 -2.57
N THR A 52 -5.54 -44.21 -2.65
CA THR A 52 -6.92 -43.74 -2.90
C THR A 52 -7.57 -43.27 -1.61
N THR A 53 -8.19 -42.10 -1.62
CA THR A 53 -8.81 -41.46 -0.44
C THR A 53 -10.34 -41.33 -0.61
N ILE A 54 -11.09 -41.66 0.43
CA ILE A 54 -12.56 -41.53 0.53
C ILE A 54 -12.88 -40.61 1.71
N SER A 55 -13.75 -39.64 1.49
CA SER A 55 -14.34 -38.74 2.49
C SER A 55 -15.81 -39.13 2.65
N LEU A 56 -16.21 -39.58 3.84
CA LEU A 56 -17.59 -39.90 4.17
C LEU A 56 -18.18 -38.75 4.98
N VAL A 57 -19.19 -38.07 4.45
CA VAL A 57 -19.81 -36.88 5.06
C VAL A 57 -21.20 -37.24 5.59
N LEU A 58 -21.49 -36.91 6.85
CA LEU A 58 -22.85 -36.99 7.39
C LEU A 58 -23.67 -35.79 6.89
N ASN A 59 -24.57 -36.04 5.95
CA ASN A 59 -25.48 -35.03 5.42
C ASN A 59 -26.93 -35.51 5.56
N THR A 60 -27.64 -35.01 6.58
CA THR A 60 -29.04 -35.40 6.89
C THR A 60 -30.04 -35.00 5.80
N ASN A 61 -29.65 -34.11 4.88
CA ASN A 61 -30.48 -33.72 3.74
C ASN A 61 -30.26 -34.61 2.51
N SER A 62 -29.26 -35.50 2.54
CA SER A 62 -29.01 -36.45 1.46
C SER A 62 -30.05 -37.58 1.49
N LYS A 63 -30.58 -37.93 0.32
CA LYS A 63 -31.45 -39.11 0.19
C LYS A 63 -30.57 -40.33 -0.08
N LYS A 64 -30.75 -41.39 0.70
CA LYS A 64 -30.13 -42.69 0.41
C LYS A 64 -30.55 -43.15 -0.99
N GLN A 65 -29.61 -43.67 -1.78
CA GLN A 65 -29.93 -44.28 -3.07
C GLN A 65 -30.88 -45.47 -2.87
N GLU A 66 -31.81 -45.66 -3.80
CA GLU A 66 -32.68 -46.83 -3.78
C GLU A 66 -31.87 -48.11 -3.98
N LYS A 67 -32.08 -49.10 -3.11
CA LYS A 67 -31.35 -50.37 -3.19
C LYS A 67 -31.67 -51.06 -4.52
N PRO A 68 -30.66 -51.33 -5.38
CA PRO A 68 -30.85 -52.11 -6.60
C PRO A 68 -31.51 -53.46 -6.31
N SER A 69 -32.52 -53.84 -7.13
CA SER A 69 -33.07 -55.19 -7.08
C SER A 69 -31.97 -56.22 -7.31
N THR A 70 -31.97 -57.30 -6.52
CA THR A 70 -31.04 -58.43 -6.67
C THR A 70 -31.26 -59.21 -7.96
N GLU A 71 -32.45 -59.06 -8.58
CA GLU A 71 -32.78 -59.65 -9.88
C GLU A 71 -32.32 -58.80 -11.07
N SER A 72 -31.98 -57.53 -10.84
CA SER A 72 -31.47 -56.62 -11.90
C SER A 72 -29.98 -56.85 -12.13
N ASP A 73 -29.53 -56.85 -13.39
CA ASP A 73 -28.11 -56.99 -13.72
C ASP A 73 -27.33 -55.74 -13.32
N TRP A 74 -26.49 -55.83 -12.29
CA TRP A 74 -25.69 -54.72 -11.78
C TRP A 74 -24.51 -54.36 -12.68
N SER A 75 -24.13 -55.21 -13.63
CA SER A 75 -23.13 -54.84 -14.65
C SER A 75 -23.65 -53.78 -15.63
N LEU A 76 -24.98 -53.59 -15.70
CA LEU A 76 -25.62 -52.57 -16.53
C LEU A 76 -25.88 -51.26 -15.76
N LYS A 77 -25.51 -51.19 -14.48
CA LYS A 77 -25.67 -50.00 -13.64
C LYS A 77 -24.38 -49.18 -13.59
N GLU A 78 -24.53 -47.88 -13.32
CA GLU A 78 -23.39 -46.99 -13.11
C GLU A 78 -22.60 -47.45 -11.88
N VAL A 79 -21.30 -47.71 -12.08
CA VAL A 79 -20.40 -48.24 -11.05
C VAL A 79 -19.78 -47.06 -10.30
N ALA A 80 -19.97 -47.01 -9.00
CA ALA A 80 -19.40 -45.97 -8.15
C ALA A 80 -17.89 -46.16 -7.92
N PHE A 81 -17.45 -47.42 -7.77
CA PHE A 81 -16.05 -47.76 -7.53
C PHE A 81 -15.63 -49.05 -8.22
N ALA A 82 -14.42 -49.05 -8.77
CA ALA A 82 -13.77 -50.25 -9.30
C ALA A 82 -12.48 -50.53 -8.52
N PHE A 83 -12.42 -51.67 -7.84
CA PHE A 83 -11.26 -52.13 -7.09
C PHE A 83 -10.53 -53.22 -7.87
N SER A 84 -9.23 -53.03 -8.11
CA SER A 84 -8.37 -54.11 -8.57
C SER A 84 -7.95 -54.97 -7.37
N SER A 85 -8.19 -56.27 -7.42
CA SER A 85 -7.73 -57.21 -6.38
C SER A 85 -7.06 -58.42 -7.05
N GLU A 86 -5.92 -58.83 -6.51
CA GLU A 86 -5.18 -60.02 -6.97
C GLU A 86 -5.89 -61.33 -6.57
N ASP A 87 -6.65 -61.32 -5.47
CA ASP A 87 -7.39 -62.48 -4.96
C ASP A 87 -8.88 -62.18 -4.79
N ILE A 88 -9.60 -62.32 -5.89
CA ILE A 88 -11.04 -62.08 -5.94
C ILE A 88 -11.84 -63.15 -5.20
N ASN A 89 -11.28 -64.35 -5.03
CA ASN A 89 -11.94 -65.41 -4.27
C ASN A 89 -11.92 -65.09 -2.77
N ALA A 90 -10.85 -64.45 -2.27
CA ALA A 90 -10.82 -63.91 -0.92
C ALA A 90 -11.87 -62.81 -0.72
N VAL A 91 -11.99 -61.86 -1.66
CA VAL A 91 -13.02 -60.81 -1.64
C VAL A 91 -14.42 -61.41 -1.63
N LYS A 92 -14.69 -62.42 -2.48
CA LYS A 92 -15.97 -63.13 -2.54
C LYS A 92 -16.32 -63.79 -1.20
N SER A 93 -15.33 -64.40 -0.54
CA SER A 93 -15.49 -65.06 0.75
C SER A 93 -15.75 -64.06 1.89
N GLN A 94 -15.09 -62.90 1.85
CA GLN A 94 -15.33 -61.80 2.80
C GLN A 94 -16.74 -61.21 2.63
N LEU A 95 -17.18 -60.95 1.39
CA LEU A 95 -18.54 -60.46 1.10
C LEU A 95 -19.62 -61.46 1.55
N ALA A 96 -19.37 -62.77 1.35
CA ALA A 96 -20.26 -63.82 1.83
C ALA A 96 -20.35 -63.86 3.37
N THR A 97 -19.24 -63.62 4.07
CA THR A 97 -19.20 -63.57 5.55
C THR A 97 -20.01 -62.38 6.10
N MET A 98 -20.05 -61.27 5.35
CA MET A 98 -20.84 -60.08 5.70
C MET A 98 -22.30 -60.15 5.26
N ASN A 99 -22.72 -61.24 4.60
CA ASN A 99 -24.05 -61.42 4.05
C ASN A 99 -24.45 -60.31 3.05
N ILE A 100 -23.48 -59.77 2.31
CA ILE A 100 -23.70 -58.74 1.29
C ILE A 100 -23.98 -59.44 -0.04
N PRO A 101 -25.03 -59.04 -0.77
CA PRO A 101 -25.35 -59.65 -2.05
C PRO A 101 -24.24 -59.40 -3.09
N VAL A 102 -23.92 -60.43 -3.87
CA VAL A 102 -22.88 -60.39 -4.90
C VAL A 102 -23.45 -60.93 -6.21
N GLN A 103 -23.16 -60.25 -7.31
CA GLN A 103 -23.37 -60.77 -8.66
C GLN A 103 -22.02 -61.08 -9.29
N ASP A 104 -21.79 -62.36 -9.53
CA ASP A 104 -20.59 -62.84 -10.23
C ASP A 104 -20.85 -62.84 -11.73
N LYS A 105 -20.13 -61.99 -12.46
CA LYS A 105 -20.23 -61.83 -13.91
C LYS A 105 -18.97 -62.30 -14.62
N SER A 106 -18.21 -63.20 -13.99
CA SER A 106 -16.98 -63.72 -14.56
C SER A 106 -17.24 -64.51 -15.85
N GLN A 107 -16.71 -64.02 -16.98
CA GLN A 107 -16.74 -64.68 -18.30
C GLN A 107 -15.35 -64.57 -18.96
N ASP A 108 -14.95 -65.62 -19.69
CA ASP A 108 -13.77 -65.69 -20.59
C ASP A 108 -12.54 -64.87 -20.13
N GLY A 109 -11.95 -65.26 -19.00
CA GLY A 109 -10.68 -64.69 -18.52
C GLY A 109 -10.78 -63.32 -17.85
N THR A 110 -11.99 -62.79 -17.65
CA THR A 110 -12.25 -61.63 -16.78
C THR A 110 -13.05 -62.01 -15.56
N THR A 111 -12.48 -61.80 -14.38
CA THR A 111 -13.20 -61.99 -13.11
C THR A 111 -13.72 -60.63 -12.66
N GLN A 112 -15.04 -60.47 -12.59
CA GLN A 112 -15.71 -59.25 -12.12
C GLN A 112 -16.80 -59.62 -11.11
N LEU A 113 -16.65 -59.14 -9.88
CA LEU A 113 -17.64 -59.29 -8.82
C LEU A 113 -18.30 -57.94 -8.55
N TYR A 114 -19.61 -57.88 -8.73
CA TYR A 114 -20.41 -56.71 -8.42
C TYR A 114 -21.05 -56.87 -7.05
N THR A 115 -20.99 -55.83 -6.23
CA THR A 115 -21.61 -55.79 -4.90
C THR A 115 -22.14 -54.39 -4.59
N LEU A 116 -22.77 -54.24 -3.43
CA LEU A 116 -23.30 -52.97 -2.96
C LEU A 116 -22.59 -52.55 -1.68
N ASP A 117 -22.26 -51.26 -1.55
CA ASP A 117 -21.87 -50.70 -0.26
C ASP A 117 -23.11 -50.44 0.64
N PRO A 118 -22.93 -50.08 1.93
CA PRO A 118 -24.03 -49.78 2.83
C PRO A 118 -24.88 -48.55 2.43
N LEU A 119 -24.41 -47.73 1.50
CA LEU A 119 -25.11 -46.58 0.90
C LEU A 119 -25.87 -46.95 -0.39
N ASN A 120 -25.85 -48.23 -0.79
CA ASN A 120 -26.42 -48.82 -2.01
C ASN A 120 -25.71 -48.48 -3.32
N ASN A 121 -24.49 -47.96 -3.28
CA ASN A 121 -23.67 -47.74 -4.47
C ASN A 121 -23.19 -49.08 -5.04
N VAL A 122 -23.20 -49.22 -6.37
CA VAL A 122 -22.68 -50.42 -7.05
C VAL A 122 -21.15 -50.36 -7.10
N ILE A 123 -20.50 -51.38 -6.57
CA ILE A 123 -19.04 -51.54 -6.53
C ILE A 123 -18.65 -52.76 -7.35
N VAL A 124 -17.54 -52.67 -8.10
CA VAL A 124 -16.95 -53.81 -8.81
C VAL A 124 -15.55 -54.14 -8.29
N PHE A 125 -15.27 -55.43 -8.10
CA PHE A 125 -13.93 -55.97 -7.88
C PHE A 125 -13.48 -56.72 -9.14
N THR A 126 -12.31 -56.39 -9.68
CA THR A 126 -11.81 -56.91 -10.97
C THR A 126 -10.37 -57.40 -10.89
N SER A 127 -10.04 -58.46 -11.64
CA SER A 127 -8.67 -59.02 -11.73
C SER A 127 -7.87 -58.37 -12.86
N LYS A 128 -8.54 -57.65 -13.76
CA LYS A 128 -7.86 -56.84 -14.78
C LYS A 128 -7.28 -55.58 -14.17
N SER A 129 -6.04 -55.26 -14.54
CA SER A 129 -5.48 -53.92 -14.37
C SER A 129 -6.42 -52.91 -15.02
N ILE A 130 -6.94 -51.98 -14.23
CA ILE A 130 -7.81 -50.91 -14.72
C ILE A 130 -6.92 -49.98 -15.56
N GLN A 131 -6.92 -50.16 -16.88
CA GLN A 131 -6.37 -49.14 -17.77
C GLN A 131 -7.32 -47.95 -17.69
N ILE A 132 -6.83 -46.85 -17.13
CA ILE A 132 -7.49 -45.54 -17.19
C ILE A 132 -7.67 -45.26 -18.69
N THR A 133 -8.90 -45.42 -19.19
CA THR A 133 -9.20 -45.03 -20.56
C THR A 133 -8.88 -43.55 -20.69
N SER A 134 -8.14 -43.22 -21.75
CA SER A 134 -7.74 -41.88 -22.16
C SER A 134 -8.93 -41.04 -22.64
N ASN A 135 -10.04 -41.07 -21.90
CA ASN A 135 -11.15 -40.13 -22.01
C ASN A 135 -11.01 -39.03 -20.95
N ALA A 136 -9.91 -39.04 -20.19
CA ALA A 136 -9.53 -37.91 -19.36
C ALA A 136 -9.24 -36.66 -20.21
N GLU A 137 -8.85 -36.76 -21.48
CA GLU A 137 -8.69 -35.56 -22.32
C GLU A 137 -10.04 -34.87 -22.60
N GLU A 138 -11.12 -35.61 -22.90
CA GLU A 138 -12.46 -35.04 -23.08
C GLU A 138 -13.14 -34.65 -21.76
N ALA A 139 -12.84 -35.35 -20.65
CA ALA A 139 -13.30 -34.99 -19.31
C ALA A 139 -12.52 -33.81 -18.71
N ILE A 140 -11.23 -33.67 -19.03
CA ILE A 140 -10.43 -32.48 -18.70
C ILE A 140 -10.88 -31.33 -19.58
N ASP A 141 -11.21 -31.52 -20.87
CA ASP A 141 -11.79 -30.45 -21.69
C ASP A 141 -13.19 -30.01 -21.21
N SER A 142 -14.00 -30.92 -20.66
CA SER A 142 -15.33 -30.58 -20.12
C SER A 142 -15.32 -30.11 -18.65
N ALA A 143 -14.33 -30.50 -17.83
CA ALA A 143 -14.12 -29.94 -16.48
C ALA A 143 -13.27 -28.65 -16.49
N SER A 144 -12.44 -28.44 -17.51
CA SER A 144 -11.77 -27.16 -17.81
C SER A 144 -12.69 -26.17 -18.54
N GLN A 145 -13.92 -26.57 -18.87
CA GLN A 145 -14.99 -25.72 -19.38
C GLN A 145 -15.78 -24.96 -18.29
N LYS A 146 -15.24 -24.79 -17.09
CA LYS A 146 -15.49 -23.50 -16.43
C LYS A 146 -14.74 -22.46 -17.27
N LYS A 147 -15.45 -21.85 -18.24
CA LYS A 147 -14.93 -20.73 -19.05
C LYS A 147 -14.16 -19.80 -18.11
N ARG A 148 -12.83 -19.79 -18.23
CA ARG A 148 -11.98 -18.89 -17.44
C ARG A 148 -12.49 -17.49 -17.68
N GLN A 149 -12.67 -16.73 -16.60
CA GLN A 149 -13.12 -15.37 -16.73
C GLN A 149 -12.05 -14.57 -17.48
N LYS A 150 -12.46 -13.89 -18.55
CA LYS A 150 -11.58 -13.06 -19.36
C LYS A 150 -11.69 -11.62 -18.92
N ILE A 151 -10.61 -11.08 -18.38
CA ILE A 151 -10.56 -9.70 -17.86
C ILE A 151 -9.68 -8.87 -18.78
N ALA A 152 -10.21 -7.77 -19.30
CA ALA A 152 -9.43 -6.78 -20.02
C ALA A 152 -8.93 -5.68 -19.08
N VAL A 153 -7.67 -5.28 -19.22
CA VAL A 153 -7.12 -4.07 -18.58
C VAL A 153 -6.86 -3.01 -19.65
N ILE A 154 -7.24 -1.77 -19.34
CA ILE A 154 -7.10 -0.62 -20.23
C ILE A 154 -6.58 0.59 -19.47
N THR A 155 -5.58 1.27 -20.03
CA THR A 155 -5.09 2.57 -19.55
C THR A 155 -5.62 3.66 -20.47
N SER A 156 -6.27 4.69 -19.91
CA SER A 156 -6.97 5.72 -20.67
C SER A 156 -6.81 7.09 -20.04
N GLY A 157 -6.74 8.15 -20.85
CA GLY A 157 -6.54 9.52 -20.39
C GLY A 157 -5.10 10.00 -20.57
N GLY A 158 -4.69 10.99 -19.77
CA GLY A 158 -3.31 11.46 -19.78
C GLY A 158 -2.40 10.58 -18.94
N ASP A 159 -1.13 10.48 -19.32
CA ASP A 159 -0.16 9.62 -18.64
C ASP A 159 -0.02 10.01 -17.17
N ALA A 160 0.05 8.98 -16.32
CA ALA A 160 0.32 9.06 -14.89
C ALA A 160 1.34 7.98 -14.48
N PRO A 161 2.46 8.34 -13.85
CA PRO A 161 3.44 7.36 -13.38
C PRO A 161 2.81 6.40 -12.36
N GLY A 162 2.73 5.11 -12.70
CA GLY A 162 2.04 4.11 -11.89
C GLY A 162 1.05 3.25 -12.68
N MET A 163 0.64 3.68 -13.88
CA MET A 163 -0.18 2.87 -14.79
C MET A 163 0.47 1.53 -15.19
N ASN A 164 1.79 1.48 -15.36
CA ASN A 164 2.50 0.23 -15.64
C ASN A 164 2.47 -0.76 -14.46
N PRO A 165 2.77 -0.32 -13.21
CA PRO A 165 2.49 -1.12 -12.02
C PRO A 165 1.05 -1.65 -11.93
N VAL A 166 0.05 -0.85 -12.33
CA VAL A 166 -1.36 -1.32 -12.41
C VAL A 166 -1.48 -2.52 -13.35
N VAL A 167 -1.04 -2.36 -14.60
CA VAL A 167 -1.12 -3.43 -15.61
C VAL A 167 -0.38 -4.68 -15.14
N ARG A 168 0.83 -4.53 -14.58
CA ARG A 168 1.61 -5.65 -14.03
C ARG A 168 0.82 -6.41 -12.96
N ALA A 169 0.26 -5.70 -12.00
CA ALA A 169 -0.42 -6.32 -10.86
C ALA A 169 -1.74 -7.00 -11.30
N VAL A 170 -2.56 -6.35 -12.14
CA VAL A 170 -3.77 -6.95 -12.71
C VAL A 170 -3.45 -8.23 -13.47
N VAL A 171 -2.44 -8.20 -14.34
CA VAL A 171 -2.05 -9.38 -15.14
C VAL A 171 -1.58 -10.52 -14.25
N ARG A 172 -0.63 -10.26 -13.36
CA ARG A 172 -0.06 -11.34 -12.53
C ARG A 172 -1.09 -11.90 -11.55
N TYR A 173 -1.79 -11.04 -10.82
CA TYR A 173 -2.79 -11.47 -9.84
C TYR A 173 -3.98 -12.17 -10.52
N GLY A 174 -4.46 -11.64 -11.65
CA GLY A 174 -5.52 -12.27 -12.43
C GLY A 174 -5.16 -13.69 -12.90
N ILE A 175 -3.94 -13.91 -13.38
CA ILE A 175 -3.45 -15.25 -13.74
C ILE A 175 -3.44 -16.18 -12.52
N THR A 176 -2.98 -15.69 -11.35
CA THR A 176 -3.00 -16.51 -10.12
C THR A 176 -4.42 -16.90 -9.68
N LYS A 177 -5.43 -16.10 -10.04
CA LYS A 177 -6.85 -16.39 -9.79
C LYS A 177 -7.49 -17.26 -10.87
N GLY A 178 -6.72 -17.75 -11.84
CA GLY A 178 -7.21 -18.60 -12.93
C GLY A 178 -7.98 -17.85 -14.01
N CYS A 179 -7.76 -16.53 -14.16
CA CYS A 179 -8.35 -15.71 -15.20
C CYS A 179 -7.42 -15.58 -16.42
N ASP A 180 -8.01 -15.38 -17.59
CA ASP A 180 -7.26 -14.99 -18.79
C ASP A 180 -7.27 -13.47 -18.91
N ILE A 181 -6.09 -12.84 -18.92
CA ILE A 181 -5.97 -11.37 -18.91
C ILE A 181 -5.62 -10.84 -20.30
N PHE A 182 -6.37 -9.84 -20.75
CA PHE A 182 -6.21 -9.16 -22.03
C PHE A 182 -5.74 -7.72 -21.81
N ALA A 183 -4.75 -7.28 -22.58
CA ALA A 183 -4.37 -5.87 -22.63
C ALA A 183 -5.08 -5.17 -23.80
N VAL A 184 -5.75 -4.05 -23.52
CA VAL A 184 -6.33 -3.18 -24.55
C VAL A 184 -5.36 -2.04 -24.82
N TYR A 185 -4.62 -2.16 -25.92
CA TYR A 185 -3.63 -1.17 -26.35
C TYR A 185 -4.30 0.14 -26.81
N GLU A 186 -3.58 1.25 -26.66
CA GLU A 186 -4.02 2.60 -27.06
C GLU A 186 -5.29 3.13 -26.37
N GLY A 187 -5.75 2.45 -25.30
CA GLY A 187 -6.84 2.91 -24.47
C GLY A 187 -8.17 3.14 -25.20
N TYR A 188 -9.13 3.73 -24.48
CA TYR A 188 -10.02 4.67 -25.16
C TYR A 188 -9.14 5.88 -25.36
N GLN A 189 -8.47 6.04 -26.51
CA GLN A 189 -7.66 7.23 -26.76
C GLN A 189 -8.38 8.44 -26.15
N ALA A 190 -7.69 9.30 -25.38
CA ALA A 190 -8.30 10.55 -24.88
C ALA A 190 -8.82 11.45 -26.03
N ARG A 191 -8.55 11.03 -27.29
CA ARG A 191 -9.03 11.52 -28.59
C ARG A 191 -9.74 10.45 -29.44
N CYS A 192 -10.25 9.37 -28.85
CA CYS A 192 -11.07 8.37 -29.54
C CYS A 192 -12.43 9.00 -29.84
N MET A 193 -12.46 9.91 -30.81
CA MET A 193 -13.68 10.50 -31.35
C MET A 193 -14.70 9.41 -31.72
N PRO A 194 -14.31 8.22 -32.20
CA PRO A 194 -15.26 7.12 -32.38
C PRO A 194 -15.96 6.68 -31.09
N PHE A 195 -15.28 6.56 -29.94
CA PHE A 195 -15.92 6.08 -28.71
C PHE A 195 -16.90 7.10 -28.08
N LYS A 196 -16.80 8.37 -28.47
CA LYS A 196 -17.81 9.39 -28.13
C LYS A 196 -19.14 9.14 -28.83
N THR A 197 -19.14 8.47 -29.99
CA THR A 197 -20.37 8.10 -30.71
C THR A 197 -20.88 6.74 -30.25
N ARG A 198 -22.19 6.54 -30.35
CA ARG A 198 -22.81 5.24 -30.06
C ARG A 198 -22.28 4.14 -30.99
N GLU A 199 -21.97 4.46 -32.24
CA GLU A 199 -21.40 3.54 -33.22
C GLU A 199 -20.03 3.00 -32.78
N GLY A 200 -19.13 3.86 -32.29
CA GLY A 200 -17.83 3.40 -31.79
C GLY A 200 -17.96 2.55 -30.52
N ARG A 201 -18.92 2.87 -29.65
CA ARG A 201 -19.26 2.01 -28.49
C ARG A 201 -19.83 0.66 -28.92
N LEU A 202 -20.70 0.64 -29.93
CA LEU A 202 -21.23 -0.60 -30.52
C LEU A 202 -20.11 -1.50 -31.07
N GLN A 203 -19.12 -0.91 -31.76
CA GLN A 203 -17.94 -1.64 -32.25
C GLN A 203 -17.08 -2.17 -31.09
N ALA A 204 -16.88 -1.39 -30.03
CA ALA A 204 -16.14 -1.83 -28.85
C ALA A 204 -16.84 -3.00 -28.15
N ALA A 205 -18.17 -2.94 -27.98
CA ALA A 205 -18.96 -4.04 -27.42
C ALA A 205 -18.84 -5.31 -28.28
N GLN A 206 -18.91 -5.17 -29.61
CA GLN A 206 -18.72 -6.30 -30.52
C GLN A 206 -17.34 -6.95 -30.36
N ASN A 207 -16.28 -6.15 -30.23
CA ASN A 207 -14.92 -6.66 -30.06
C ASN A 207 -14.75 -7.39 -28.74
N LEU A 208 -15.30 -6.86 -27.63
CA LEU A 208 -15.23 -7.52 -26.33
C LEU A 208 -15.96 -8.88 -26.36
N VAL A 209 -17.19 -8.92 -26.88
CA VAL A 209 -17.98 -10.15 -27.01
C VAL A 209 -17.26 -11.20 -27.86
N LYS A 210 -16.72 -10.80 -29.02
CA LYS A 210 -15.99 -11.72 -29.92
C LYS A 210 -14.71 -12.30 -29.31
N ASN A 211 -14.07 -11.57 -28.40
CA ASN A 211 -12.90 -12.07 -27.65
C ASN A 211 -13.30 -12.83 -26.38
N GLY A 212 -14.59 -12.84 -26.05
CA GLY A 212 -15.17 -13.45 -24.86
C GLY A 212 -14.95 -12.69 -23.56
N ILE A 213 -14.76 -11.37 -23.67
CA ILE A 213 -14.45 -10.49 -22.54
C ILE A 213 -15.76 -9.85 -22.03
N ASN A 214 -16.03 -9.99 -20.74
CA ASN A 214 -17.15 -9.34 -20.05
C ASN A 214 -16.75 -8.61 -18.76
N ALA A 215 -15.45 -8.53 -18.49
CA ALA A 215 -14.90 -7.77 -17.38
C ALA A 215 -13.83 -6.81 -17.89
N LEU A 216 -13.91 -5.56 -17.43
CA LEU A 216 -12.99 -4.50 -17.83
C LEU A 216 -12.50 -3.73 -16.60
N ILE A 217 -11.18 -3.66 -16.44
CA ILE A 217 -10.51 -2.81 -15.46
C ILE A 217 -9.96 -1.59 -16.19
N VAL A 218 -10.47 -0.42 -15.84
CA VAL A 218 -10.13 0.86 -16.49
C VAL A 218 -9.27 1.70 -15.55
N CYS A 219 -8.02 1.95 -15.93
CA CYS A 219 -7.13 2.87 -15.23
C CYS A 219 -7.07 4.22 -15.95
N GLY A 220 -7.55 5.29 -15.32
CA GLY A 220 -7.53 6.63 -15.90
C GLY A 220 -8.14 7.71 -15.01
N GLY A 221 -8.17 8.95 -15.51
CA GLY A 221 -8.81 10.07 -14.82
C GLY A 221 -10.34 10.12 -15.00
N ASP A 222 -10.97 11.17 -14.47
CA ASP A 222 -12.44 11.38 -14.44
C ASP A 222 -13.15 11.08 -15.77
N GLY A 223 -12.68 11.68 -16.87
CA GLY A 223 -13.31 11.50 -18.19
C GLY A 223 -13.26 10.05 -18.70
N SER A 224 -12.21 9.30 -18.39
CA SER A 224 -12.07 7.89 -18.79
C SER A 224 -13.05 7.01 -18.00
N LEU A 225 -13.17 7.26 -16.70
CA LEU A 225 -14.07 6.51 -15.83
C LEU A 225 -15.55 6.83 -16.11
N THR A 226 -15.87 8.10 -16.39
CA THR A 226 -17.19 8.53 -16.86
C THR A 226 -17.56 7.85 -18.18
N GLY A 227 -16.62 7.77 -19.12
CA GLY A 227 -16.83 7.06 -20.40
C GLY A 227 -17.07 5.56 -20.21
N ALA A 228 -16.37 4.94 -19.25
CA ALA A 228 -16.57 3.54 -18.90
C ALA A 228 -17.95 3.30 -18.28
N ASP A 229 -18.41 4.16 -17.37
CA ASP A 229 -19.75 4.05 -16.79
C ASP A 229 -20.87 4.20 -17.83
N LEU A 230 -20.75 5.19 -18.73
CA LEU A 230 -21.67 5.35 -19.85
C LEU A 230 -21.70 4.08 -20.72
N PHE A 231 -20.54 3.48 -20.97
CA PHE A 231 -20.46 2.25 -21.74
C PHE A 231 -21.15 1.06 -21.05
N ARG A 232 -21.02 0.94 -19.72
CA ARG A 232 -21.75 -0.07 -18.94
C ARG A 232 -23.26 0.14 -18.97
N SER A 233 -23.72 1.39 -18.79
CA SER A 233 -25.16 1.70 -18.77
C SER A 233 -25.83 1.47 -20.13
N GLU A 234 -25.13 1.73 -21.23
CA GLU A 234 -25.62 1.45 -22.59
C GLU A 234 -25.48 -0.04 -23.00
N TRP A 235 -24.73 -0.85 -22.26
CA TRP A 235 -24.33 -2.21 -22.65
C TRP A 235 -25.48 -3.10 -23.11
N SER A 236 -26.56 -3.19 -22.33
CA SER A 236 -27.73 -4.02 -22.66
C SER A 236 -28.37 -3.61 -23.98
N GLY A 237 -28.43 -2.31 -24.26
CA GLY A 237 -28.92 -1.77 -25.52
C GLY A 237 -27.96 -2.07 -26.69
N LEU A 238 -26.65 -1.99 -26.46
CA LEU A 238 -25.64 -2.32 -27.46
C LEU A 238 -25.68 -3.81 -27.83
N ILE A 239 -25.82 -4.71 -26.86
CA ILE A 239 -25.95 -6.15 -27.10
C ILE A 239 -27.23 -6.48 -27.89
N ALA A 240 -28.35 -5.85 -27.54
CA ALA A 240 -29.61 -6.02 -28.29
C ALA A 240 -29.49 -5.56 -29.74
N GLU A 241 -28.83 -4.42 -29.98
CA GLU A 241 -28.58 -3.86 -31.31
C GLU A 241 -27.63 -4.77 -32.13
N LEU A 242 -26.57 -5.29 -31.52
CA LEU A 242 -25.65 -6.24 -32.16
C LEU A 242 -26.35 -7.56 -32.53
N LYS A 243 -27.24 -8.06 -31.66
CA LYS A 243 -28.06 -9.24 -31.91
C LYS A 243 -29.01 -9.01 -33.10
N GLN A 244 -29.73 -7.89 -33.10
CA GLN A 244 -30.66 -7.53 -34.19
C GLN A 244 -29.94 -7.36 -35.53
N ALA A 245 -28.72 -6.82 -35.51
CA ALA A 245 -27.88 -6.65 -36.70
C ALA A 245 -27.18 -7.95 -37.16
N GLY A 246 -27.36 -9.08 -36.46
CA GLY A 246 -26.70 -10.35 -36.78
C GLY A 246 -25.18 -10.34 -36.61
N ARG A 247 -24.65 -9.41 -35.80
CA ARG A 247 -23.20 -9.24 -35.57
C ARG A 247 -22.63 -10.13 -34.47
N ILE A 248 -23.51 -10.66 -33.62
CA ILE A 248 -23.27 -11.64 -32.55
C ILE A 248 -24.41 -12.68 -32.54
N SER A 249 -24.13 -13.88 -32.08
CA SER A 249 -25.08 -14.98 -31.91
C SER A 249 -25.99 -14.80 -30.68
N GLU A 250 -27.07 -15.56 -30.61
CA GLU A 250 -28.00 -15.55 -29.46
C GLU A 250 -27.35 -16.08 -28.18
N GLU A 251 -26.47 -17.09 -28.29
CA GLU A 251 -25.69 -17.61 -27.17
C GLU A 251 -24.68 -16.58 -26.63
N GLU A 252 -23.99 -15.84 -27.52
CA GLU A 252 -23.09 -14.76 -27.13
C GLU A 252 -23.85 -13.63 -26.44
N ALA A 253 -25.02 -13.25 -26.97
CA ALA A 253 -25.84 -12.19 -26.38
C ALA A 253 -26.32 -12.53 -24.95
N GLU A 254 -26.66 -13.80 -24.67
CA GLU A 254 -27.06 -14.21 -23.31
C GLU A 254 -25.84 -14.38 -22.40
N THR A 255 -24.73 -14.96 -22.90
CA THR A 255 -23.50 -15.15 -22.11
C THR A 255 -22.89 -13.83 -21.67
N TYR A 256 -22.87 -12.82 -22.55
CA TYR A 256 -22.24 -11.53 -22.33
C TYR A 256 -23.25 -10.40 -22.12
N LYS A 257 -24.43 -10.75 -21.60
CA LYS A 257 -25.53 -9.81 -21.31
C LYS A 257 -25.16 -8.69 -20.34
N HIS A 258 -24.19 -8.95 -19.47
CA HIS A 258 -23.73 -8.01 -18.45
C HIS A 258 -22.24 -7.71 -18.64
N LEU A 259 -21.88 -6.45 -18.44
CA LEU A 259 -20.50 -5.97 -18.40
C LEU A 259 -20.14 -5.58 -16.97
N THR A 260 -19.05 -6.17 -16.47
CA THR A 260 -18.42 -5.77 -15.22
C THR A 260 -17.34 -4.73 -15.52
N ILE A 261 -17.44 -3.57 -14.87
CA ILE A 261 -16.42 -2.53 -14.95
C ILE A 261 -15.94 -2.18 -13.55
N VAL A 262 -14.62 -2.16 -13.38
CA VAL A 262 -13.92 -1.65 -12.20
C VAL A 262 -13.00 -0.51 -12.61
N GLY A 263 -13.07 0.61 -11.88
CA GLY A 263 -12.26 1.80 -12.15
C GLY A 263 -11.06 1.92 -11.21
N LEU A 264 -9.92 2.33 -11.75
CA LEU A 264 -8.72 2.75 -11.04
C LEU A 264 -8.39 4.19 -11.42
N VAL A 265 -8.08 5.04 -10.45
CA VAL A 265 -7.83 6.46 -10.72
C VAL A 265 -6.35 6.71 -11.02
N GLY A 266 -6.01 6.71 -12.31
CA GLY A 266 -4.70 7.12 -12.82
C GLY A 266 -4.71 8.60 -13.21
N SER A 267 -4.29 9.48 -12.30
CA SER A 267 -4.27 10.93 -12.49
C SER A 267 -3.14 11.55 -11.67
N ILE A 268 -2.43 12.53 -12.24
CA ILE A 268 -1.46 13.33 -11.49
C ILE A 268 -2.12 14.45 -10.67
N ASP A 269 -3.35 14.83 -11.05
CA ASP A 269 -4.00 16.05 -10.57
C ASP A 269 -4.50 15.90 -9.11
N ASN A 270 -4.67 14.66 -8.64
CA ASN A 270 -5.34 14.30 -7.38
C ASN A 270 -6.73 14.93 -7.23
N ASP A 271 -7.51 14.94 -8.31
CA ASP A 271 -8.76 15.67 -8.43
C ASP A 271 -10.01 14.86 -8.05
N MET A 272 -9.88 13.54 -7.84
CA MET A 272 -11.00 12.65 -7.52
C MET A 272 -11.34 12.61 -6.03
N SER A 273 -12.46 13.20 -5.63
CA SER A 273 -12.83 13.44 -4.22
C SER A 273 -13.09 12.20 -3.34
N SER A 274 -13.09 11.00 -3.91
CA SER A 274 -13.40 9.75 -3.18
C SER A 274 -12.17 8.87 -2.92
N THR A 275 -10.98 9.38 -3.24
CA THR A 275 -9.69 8.77 -2.91
C THR A 275 -8.77 9.86 -2.38
N ASP A 276 -7.99 9.55 -1.35
CA ASP A 276 -7.08 10.52 -0.73
C ASP A 276 -5.93 10.89 -1.67
N ILE A 277 -5.41 9.89 -2.39
CA ILE A 277 -4.32 10.03 -3.34
C ILE A 277 -4.65 9.21 -4.59
N THR A 278 -4.48 9.80 -5.77
CA THR A 278 -4.57 9.14 -7.07
C THR A 278 -3.23 8.59 -7.54
N ILE A 279 -3.25 7.53 -8.34
CA ILE A 279 -2.05 6.91 -8.89
C ILE A 279 -1.35 7.92 -9.83
N GLY A 280 -0.12 8.30 -9.47
CA GLY A 280 0.75 9.23 -10.19
C GLY A 280 0.87 10.61 -9.57
N ALA A 281 0.02 10.95 -8.59
CA ALA A 281 0.07 12.26 -7.93
C ALA A 281 1.38 12.47 -7.15
N VAL A 282 1.85 11.44 -6.43
CA VAL A 282 3.08 11.55 -5.62
C VAL A 282 4.33 11.66 -6.51
N THR A 283 4.38 10.91 -7.61
CA THR A 283 5.49 11.02 -8.57
C THR A 283 5.51 12.38 -9.24
N SER A 284 4.34 12.92 -9.63
CA SER A 284 4.25 14.29 -10.16
C SER A 284 4.78 15.31 -9.14
N LEU A 285 4.38 15.16 -7.88
CA LEU A 285 4.88 15.98 -6.78
C LEU A 285 6.40 15.87 -6.57
N HIS A 286 6.99 14.68 -6.72
CA HIS A 286 8.45 14.51 -6.71
C HIS A 286 9.12 15.34 -7.80
N ARG A 287 8.61 15.28 -9.04
CA ARG A 287 9.15 16.06 -10.16
C ARG A 287 9.09 17.57 -9.90
N ILE A 288 8.01 18.05 -9.30
CA ILE A 288 7.88 19.46 -8.90
C ILE A 288 8.94 19.81 -7.85
N CYS A 289 9.05 19.02 -6.79
CA CYS A 289 10.01 19.28 -5.72
C CYS A 289 11.46 19.25 -6.23
N GLU A 290 11.83 18.29 -7.07
CA GLU A 290 13.15 18.20 -7.70
C GLU A 290 13.48 19.46 -8.51
N ALA A 291 12.53 19.98 -9.29
CA ALA A 291 12.73 21.18 -10.07
C ALA A 291 12.89 22.43 -9.18
N VAL A 292 12.07 22.56 -8.12
CA VAL A 292 12.16 23.67 -7.17
C VAL A 292 13.43 23.61 -6.33
N ASP A 293 13.86 22.43 -5.92
CA ASP A 293 15.11 22.21 -5.19
C ASP A 293 16.32 22.57 -6.07
N ALA A 294 16.30 22.16 -7.35
CA ALA A 294 17.34 22.54 -8.32
C ALA A 294 17.42 24.06 -8.51
N VAL A 295 16.28 24.72 -8.69
CA VAL A 295 16.20 26.18 -8.84
C VAL A 295 16.63 26.90 -7.56
N SER A 296 16.29 26.38 -6.38
CA SER A 296 16.60 26.98 -5.09
C SER A 296 18.10 27.24 -4.89
N THR A 297 18.96 26.35 -5.35
CA THR A 297 20.43 26.52 -5.25
C THR A 297 20.92 27.75 -6.04
N THR A 298 20.35 27.99 -7.21
CA THR A 298 20.67 29.16 -8.05
C THR A 298 20.03 30.44 -7.51
N ALA A 299 18.84 30.33 -6.92
CA ALA A 299 18.10 31.46 -6.35
C ALA A 299 18.84 32.11 -5.18
N LEU A 300 19.42 31.29 -4.30
CA LEU A 300 20.20 31.75 -3.14
C LEU A 300 21.43 32.57 -3.55
N SER A 301 22.05 32.23 -4.68
CA SER A 301 23.28 32.87 -5.14
C SER A 301 23.07 34.28 -5.69
N HIS A 302 21.88 34.57 -6.23
CA HIS A 302 21.58 35.85 -6.90
C HIS A 302 20.44 36.65 -6.25
N SER A 303 19.93 36.21 -5.10
CA SER A 303 18.80 36.83 -4.40
C SER A 303 17.55 37.03 -5.28
N ARG A 304 17.24 36.03 -6.13
CA ARG A 304 16.20 36.07 -7.17
C ARG A 304 14.81 35.62 -6.70
N ALA A 305 13.81 35.96 -7.51
CA ALA A 305 12.46 35.42 -7.40
C ALA A 305 12.17 34.41 -8.51
N PHE A 306 11.44 33.34 -8.18
CA PHE A 306 11.00 32.33 -9.13
C PHE A 306 9.49 32.12 -9.03
N VAL A 307 8.84 32.07 -10.19
CA VAL A 307 7.43 31.69 -10.33
C VAL A 307 7.40 30.32 -11.00
N ILE A 308 6.89 29.31 -10.30
CA ILE A 308 6.85 27.93 -10.76
C ILE A 308 5.42 27.56 -11.11
N GLU A 309 5.15 27.32 -12.39
CA GLU A 309 3.85 26.88 -12.87
C GLU A 309 3.75 25.35 -12.84
N VAL A 310 2.75 24.86 -12.13
CA VAL A 310 2.53 23.45 -11.78
C VAL A 310 1.22 22.97 -12.44
N MET A 311 1.22 21.74 -12.95
CA MET A 311 0.00 21.13 -13.53
C MET A 311 -0.98 20.74 -12.42
N GLY A 312 -2.23 20.43 -12.77
CA GLY A 312 -3.26 20.05 -11.79
C GLY A 312 -4.70 20.34 -12.25
N ARG A 313 -4.86 20.92 -13.44
CA ARG A 313 -6.06 21.32 -14.15
C ARG A 313 -7.05 22.11 -13.30
N HIS A 314 -7.88 21.41 -12.53
CA HIS A 314 -8.93 21.97 -11.68
C HIS A 314 -8.65 21.77 -10.19
N CYS A 315 -7.47 21.24 -9.84
CA CYS A 315 -7.07 20.93 -8.49
C CYS A 315 -5.76 21.63 -8.11
N GLY A 316 -5.74 22.23 -6.92
CA GLY A 316 -4.57 22.86 -6.32
C GLY A 316 -3.67 21.93 -5.53
N TRP A 317 -3.96 20.62 -5.45
CA TRP A 317 -3.22 19.67 -4.60
C TRP A 317 -1.73 19.66 -4.87
N LEU A 318 -1.31 19.54 -6.12
CA LEU A 318 0.11 19.56 -6.49
C LEU A 318 0.80 20.87 -6.07
N ALA A 319 0.14 22.01 -6.29
CA ALA A 319 0.69 23.32 -5.96
C ALA A 319 0.79 23.53 -4.43
N LEU A 320 -0.24 23.15 -3.68
CA LEU A 320 -0.25 23.24 -2.21
C LEU A 320 0.82 22.32 -1.60
N MET A 321 0.83 21.04 -1.99
CA MET A 321 1.80 20.07 -1.49
C MET A 321 3.23 20.46 -1.84
N ALA A 322 3.47 20.97 -3.05
CA ALA A 322 4.76 21.48 -3.44
C ALA A 322 5.15 22.72 -2.61
N GLY A 323 4.19 23.60 -2.31
CA GLY A 323 4.41 24.76 -1.45
C GLY A 323 4.91 24.37 -0.06
N ILE A 324 4.26 23.37 0.55
CA ILE A 324 4.66 22.81 1.84
C ILE A 324 6.04 22.16 1.73
N ALA A 325 6.22 21.25 0.78
CA ALA A 325 7.44 20.45 0.63
C ALA A 325 8.69 21.26 0.25
N THR A 326 8.52 22.44 -0.34
CA THR A 326 9.64 23.31 -0.77
C THR A 326 9.80 24.55 0.09
N GLY A 327 8.82 24.85 0.95
CA GLY A 327 8.77 26.08 1.74
C GLY A 327 8.61 27.33 0.87
N ALA A 328 7.69 27.25 -0.10
CA ALA A 328 7.32 28.37 -0.96
C ALA A 328 6.81 29.57 -0.13
N ASP A 329 7.01 30.77 -0.66
CA ASP A 329 6.55 32.03 -0.04
C ASP A 329 5.07 32.28 -0.28
N PHE A 330 4.59 31.86 -1.45
CA PHE A 330 3.18 32.03 -1.83
C PHE A 330 2.74 30.90 -2.75
N VAL A 331 1.50 30.44 -2.60
CA VAL A 331 0.89 29.42 -3.45
C VAL A 331 -0.46 29.94 -3.95
N PHE A 332 -0.71 29.79 -5.26
CA PHE A 332 -2.01 30.07 -5.86
C PHE A 332 -2.71 28.76 -6.22
N ILE A 333 -3.86 28.50 -5.58
CA ILE A 333 -4.71 27.34 -5.82
C ILE A 333 -6.14 27.78 -6.21
N PRO A 334 -6.84 27.02 -7.08
CA PRO A 334 -8.21 27.34 -7.46
C PRO A 334 -9.24 27.20 -6.33
N GLU A 335 -9.00 26.32 -5.36
CA GLU A 335 -9.93 26.09 -4.24
C GLU A 335 -9.96 27.24 -3.24
N ARG A 336 -8.87 28.00 -3.12
CA ARG A 336 -8.73 29.15 -2.23
C ARG A 336 -8.06 30.31 -2.95
N PRO A 337 -8.78 31.00 -3.87
CA PRO A 337 -8.22 32.15 -4.54
C PRO A 337 -7.95 33.29 -3.55
N PRO A 338 -7.08 34.26 -3.91
CA PRO A 338 -6.86 35.44 -3.07
C PRO A 338 -8.16 36.20 -2.80
N GLN A 339 -8.36 36.57 -1.53
CA GLN A 339 -9.62 37.18 -1.07
C GLN A 339 -9.64 38.72 -1.23
N GLU A 340 -8.47 39.36 -1.14
CA GLU A 340 -8.33 40.80 -1.31
C GLU A 340 -8.63 41.25 -2.74
N ASP A 341 -9.25 42.43 -2.91
CA ASP A 341 -9.46 43.01 -4.24
C ASP A 341 -8.13 43.34 -4.93
N ASP A 342 -7.14 43.84 -4.18
CA ASP A 342 -5.78 44.10 -4.65
C ASP A 342 -4.80 43.03 -4.12
N TRP A 343 -5.08 41.78 -4.49
CA TRP A 343 -4.25 40.65 -4.10
C TRP A 343 -2.79 40.77 -4.57
N GLU A 344 -2.53 41.54 -5.63
CA GLU A 344 -1.19 41.80 -6.14
C GLU A 344 -0.35 42.54 -5.10
N SER A 345 -0.92 43.57 -4.47
CA SER A 345 -0.28 44.30 -3.37
C SER A 345 -0.15 43.45 -2.11
N ALA A 346 -1.16 42.63 -1.79
CA ALA A 346 -1.10 41.71 -0.66
C ALA A 346 0.07 40.71 -0.79
N MET A 347 0.21 40.10 -1.97
CA MET A 347 1.32 39.21 -2.29
C MET A 347 2.67 39.95 -2.18
N CYS A 348 2.75 41.17 -2.71
CA CYS A 348 3.96 41.98 -2.63
C CYS A 348 4.37 42.26 -1.18
N ALA A 349 3.42 42.60 -0.30
CA ALA A 349 3.68 42.83 1.11
C ALA A 349 4.22 41.58 1.84
N VAL A 350 3.69 40.39 1.52
CA VAL A 350 4.19 39.11 2.08
C VAL A 350 5.63 38.85 1.62
N VAL A 351 5.92 39.03 0.33
CA VAL A 351 7.26 38.83 -0.23
C VAL A 351 8.26 39.81 0.39
N GLU A 352 7.92 41.10 0.47
CA GLU A 352 8.77 42.11 1.10
C GLU A 352 9.07 41.79 2.57
N ARG A 353 8.08 41.31 3.32
CA ARG A 353 8.24 40.90 4.73
C ARG A 353 9.24 39.75 4.87
N HIS A 354 9.17 38.73 4.02
CA HIS A 354 10.15 37.64 4.05
C HIS A 354 11.56 38.12 3.71
N ARG A 355 11.67 39.04 2.74
CA ARG A 355 12.98 39.58 2.34
C ARG A 355 13.57 40.51 3.38
N SER A 356 12.75 41.31 4.09
CA SER A 356 13.22 42.19 5.17
C SER A 356 13.76 41.41 6.37
N LEU A 357 13.23 40.21 6.62
CA LEU A 357 13.79 39.26 7.60
C LEU A 357 15.10 38.62 7.15
N GLY A 358 15.49 38.77 5.88
CA GLY A 358 16.75 38.27 5.34
C GLY A 358 16.60 37.09 4.38
N LYS A 359 15.38 36.66 4.02
CA LYS A 359 15.19 35.61 3.01
C LYS A 359 15.66 36.10 1.64
N ARG A 360 16.67 35.44 1.10
CA ARG A 360 17.28 35.84 -0.20
C ARG A 360 16.52 35.30 -1.41
N LYS A 361 15.97 34.10 -1.29
CA LYS A 361 15.19 33.46 -2.35
C LYS A 361 13.69 33.70 -2.13
N THR A 362 12.98 33.97 -3.21
CA THR A 362 11.51 34.04 -3.22
C THR A 362 10.99 33.00 -4.21
N VAL A 363 10.12 32.11 -3.77
CA VAL A 363 9.50 31.07 -4.60
C VAL A 363 7.99 31.21 -4.51
N VAL A 364 7.36 31.46 -5.65
CA VAL A 364 5.91 31.49 -5.80
C VAL A 364 5.49 30.30 -6.65
N ILE A 365 4.57 29.48 -6.15
CA ILE A 365 4.02 28.34 -6.89
C ILE A 365 2.62 28.68 -7.35
N VAL A 366 2.32 28.43 -8.62
CA VAL A 366 1.01 28.71 -9.21
C VAL A 366 0.48 27.47 -9.91
N ALA A 367 -0.70 27.01 -9.52
CA ALA A 367 -1.40 25.94 -10.22
C ALA A 367 -1.83 26.42 -11.61
N GLU A 368 -1.85 25.53 -12.61
CA GLU A 368 -2.30 25.88 -13.97
C GLU A 368 -3.76 26.35 -14.01
N GLY A 369 -4.57 25.88 -13.05
CA GLY A 369 -5.96 26.30 -12.85
C GLY A 369 -6.14 27.50 -11.92
N ALA A 370 -5.07 28.19 -11.51
CA ALA A 370 -5.16 29.29 -10.56
C ALA A 370 -6.05 30.44 -11.08
N ILE A 371 -6.90 30.95 -10.19
CA ILE A 371 -7.88 31.99 -10.46
C ILE A 371 -7.93 33.01 -9.32
N ASP A 372 -8.43 34.21 -9.61
CA ASP A 372 -8.84 35.17 -8.58
C ASP A 372 -10.29 34.91 -8.13
N LYS A 373 -10.77 35.65 -7.11
CA LYS A 373 -12.16 35.54 -6.61
C LYS A 373 -13.24 35.87 -7.67
N ASN A 374 -12.85 36.52 -8.76
CA ASN A 374 -13.72 36.87 -9.88
C ASN A 374 -13.68 35.84 -11.02
N LEU A 375 -12.96 34.72 -10.83
CA LEU A 375 -12.73 33.66 -11.81
C LEU A 375 -11.82 34.07 -12.99
N ASN A 376 -11.06 35.16 -12.85
CA ASN A 376 -10.05 35.52 -13.83
C ASN A 376 -8.80 34.65 -13.61
N PRO A 377 -8.19 34.10 -14.68
CA PRO A 377 -7.03 33.23 -14.56
C PRO A 377 -5.79 34.01 -14.10
N ILE A 378 -5.06 33.45 -13.12
CA ILE A 378 -3.78 33.97 -12.65
C ILE A 378 -2.66 33.20 -13.33
N LYS A 379 -1.97 33.85 -14.27
CA LYS A 379 -0.89 33.22 -15.07
C LYS A 379 0.49 33.49 -14.46
N ALA A 380 1.42 32.54 -14.64
CA ALA A 380 2.81 32.71 -14.18
C ALA A 380 3.52 33.94 -14.78
N SER A 381 3.21 34.28 -16.04
CA SER A 381 3.74 35.50 -16.68
C SER A 381 3.29 36.77 -15.97
N HIS A 382 2.03 36.82 -15.53
CA HIS A 382 1.49 37.97 -14.82
C HIS A 382 2.18 38.14 -13.45
N LEU A 383 2.33 37.05 -12.70
CA LEU A 383 3.05 37.05 -11.42
C LEU A 383 4.51 37.48 -11.57
N LYS A 384 5.19 37.02 -12.63
CA LYS A 384 6.55 37.44 -12.94
C LYS A 384 6.63 38.96 -13.15
N ASP A 385 5.70 39.52 -13.92
CA ASP A 385 5.67 40.96 -14.21
C ASP A 385 5.38 41.76 -12.94
N ILE A 386 4.48 41.29 -12.06
CA ILE A 386 4.22 41.94 -10.76
C ILE A 386 5.49 41.98 -9.90
N LEU A 387 6.17 40.83 -9.70
CA LEU A 387 7.39 40.75 -8.89
C LEU A 387 8.55 41.55 -9.49
N THR A 388 8.61 41.67 -10.82
CA THR A 388 9.66 42.44 -11.50
C THR A 388 9.37 43.94 -11.42
N ASN A 389 8.15 44.36 -11.74
CA ASN A 389 7.80 45.77 -11.91
C ASN A 389 7.49 46.47 -10.58
N ARG A 390 6.79 45.79 -9.65
CA ARG A 390 6.42 46.38 -8.36
C ARG A 390 7.53 46.26 -7.33
N LEU A 391 8.20 45.10 -7.25
CA LEU A 391 9.22 44.82 -6.23
C LEU A 391 10.67 44.96 -6.73
N GLY A 392 10.90 45.15 -8.03
CA GLY A 392 12.24 45.26 -8.60
C GLY A 392 13.06 43.97 -8.52
N LEU A 393 12.42 42.80 -8.39
CA LEU A 393 13.12 41.52 -8.27
C LEU A 393 13.43 40.93 -9.65
N ASP A 394 14.66 40.44 -9.84
CA ASP A 394 15.00 39.64 -11.03
C ASP A 394 14.23 38.32 -10.98
N THR A 395 13.12 38.27 -11.70
CA THR A 395 12.15 37.19 -11.62
C THR A 395 12.22 36.30 -12.86
N ARG A 396 12.14 34.98 -12.64
CA ARG A 396 12.08 33.97 -13.70
C ARG A 396 10.83 33.12 -13.53
N ALA A 397 10.13 32.86 -14.63
CA ALA A 397 9.04 31.92 -14.67
C ALA A 397 9.56 30.58 -15.20
N THR A 398 9.21 29.49 -14.52
CA THR A 398 9.53 28.11 -14.92
C THR A 398 8.23 27.33 -15.02
N ILE A 399 7.88 26.94 -16.24
CA ILE A 399 6.70 26.12 -16.51
C ILE A 399 7.16 24.68 -16.66
N LEU A 400 6.80 23.83 -15.70
CA LEU A 400 7.27 22.43 -15.70
C LEU A 400 6.66 21.61 -16.84
N GLY A 401 5.37 21.86 -17.14
CA GLY A 401 4.65 21.14 -18.17
C GLY A 401 4.72 19.62 -18.00
N HIS A 402 4.89 18.90 -19.11
CA HIS A 402 4.83 17.43 -19.17
C HIS A 402 5.94 16.70 -18.40
N THR A 403 6.98 17.39 -17.90
CA THR A 403 7.96 16.77 -17.01
C THR A 403 7.33 16.15 -15.76
N GLN A 404 6.17 16.67 -15.33
CA GLN A 404 5.36 16.16 -14.22
C GLN A 404 4.67 14.82 -14.50
N ARG A 405 4.49 14.45 -15.77
CA ARG A 405 3.84 13.18 -16.18
C ARG A 405 4.84 12.07 -16.46
N GLY A 406 6.11 12.40 -16.58
CA GLY A 406 7.17 11.48 -17.01
C GLY A 406 8.02 10.93 -15.88
N GLY A 407 8.90 9.99 -16.24
CA GLY A 407 9.86 9.35 -15.34
C GLY A 407 9.33 8.09 -14.68
N SER A 408 10.24 7.37 -14.03
CA SER A 408 9.88 6.19 -13.24
C SER A 408 8.99 6.59 -12.06
N PRO A 409 7.94 5.80 -11.75
CA PRO A 409 7.09 6.07 -10.60
C PRO A 409 7.88 5.98 -9.31
N ALA A 410 7.60 6.92 -8.39
CA ALA A 410 8.07 6.91 -7.01
C ALA A 410 7.57 5.64 -6.30
N PHE A 411 8.23 5.27 -5.20
CA PHE A 411 7.88 4.09 -4.41
C PHE A 411 6.37 4.02 -4.10
N PHE A 412 5.80 5.12 -3.58
CA PHE A 412 4.41 5.16 -3.14
C PHE A 412 3.43 4.85 -4.27
N ASP A 413 3.64 5.41 -5.47
CA ASP A 413 2.77 5.14 -6.63
C ASP A 413 2.91 3.70 -7.12
N ARG A 414 4.08 3.08 -7.02
CA ARG A 414 4.25 1.64 -7.32
C ARG A 414 3.48 0.76 -6.36
N LEU A 415 3.57 1.07 -5.07
CA LEU A 415 2.84 0.36 -4.02
C LEU A 415 1.33 0.54 -4.21
N LEU A 416 0.85 1.78 -4.25
CA LEU A 416 -0.56 2.13 -4.37
C LEU A 416 -1.20 1.46 -5.59
N ALA A 417 -0.57 1.59 -6.76
CA ALA A 417 -1.03 0.96 -7.99
C ALA A 417 -1.11 -0.57 -7.87
N THR A 418 -0.12 -1.19 -7.22
CA THR A 418 -0.06 -2.65 -7.06
C THR A 418 -1.18 -3.15 -6.15
N VAL A 419 -1.36 -2.54 -4.98
CA VAL A 419 -2.37 -2.99 -4.01
C VAL A 419 -3.79 -2.68 -4.50
N GLN A 420 -4.03 -1.51 -5.11
CA GLN A 420 -5.34 -1.21 -5.73
C GLN A 420 -5.70 -2.17 -6.87
N SER A 421 -4.71 -2.64 -7.62
CA SER A 421 -4.95 -3.56 -8.75
C SER A 421 -5.34 -4.96 -8.30
N ILE A 422 -4.77 -5.44 -7.19
CA ILE A 422 -5.17 -6.70 -6.56
C ILE A 422 -6.64 -6.63 -6.17
N GLU A 423 -7.01 -5.56 -5.48
CA GLU A 423 -8.40 -5.31 -5.09
C GLU A 423 -9.32 -5.14 -6.31
N ALA A 424 -8.83 -4.55 -7.41
CA ALA A 424 -9.62 -4.40 -8.63
C ALA A 424 -9.97 -5.75 -9.26
N VAL A 425 -9.03 -6.70 -9.25
CA VAL A 425 -9.29 -8.06 -9.74
C VAL A 425 -10.26 -8.78 -8.82
N ASP A 426 -10.07 -8.73 -7.51
CA ASP A 426 -11.03 -9.34 -6.57
C ASP A 426 -12.43 -8.72 -6.71
N ALA A 427 -12.52 -7.39 -6.91
CA ALA A 427 -13.76 -6.71 -7.20
C ALA A 427 -14.43 -7.17 -8.50
N VAL A 428 -13.66 -7.50 -9.54
CA VAL A 428 -14.20 -8.09 -10.78
C VAL A 428 -14.79 -9.46 -10.51
N LEU A 429 -14.09 -10.31 -9.74
CA LEU A 429 -14.50 -11.68 -9.44
C LEU A 429 -15.74 -11.73 -8.54
N GLU A 430 -15.89 -10.77 -7.64
CA GLU A 430 -17.00 -10.66 -6.69
C GLU A 430 -18.20 -9.88 -7.25
N SER A 431 -18.06 -9.22 -8.41
CA SER A 431 -19.11 -8.40 -9.01
C SER A 431 -20.29 -9.23 -9.51
N THR A 432 -21.51 -8.79 -9.19
CA THR A 432 -22.76 -9.29 -9.78
C THR A 432 -23.43 -8.21 -10.64
N PRO A 433 -24.42 -8.54 -11.48
CA PRO A 433 -25.15 -7.55 -12.28
C PRO A 433 -25.78 -6.41 -11.46
N GLU A 434 -26.17 -6.68 -10.21
CA GLU A 434 -26.79 -5.73 -9.29
C GLU A 434 -25.77 -4.82 -8.59
N THR A 435 -24.51 -5.25 -8.51
CA THR A 435 -23.46 -4.46 -7.86
C THR A 435 -23.10 -3.23 -8.70
N PRO A 436 -23.15 -2.00 -8.14
CA PRO A 436 -22.68 -0.80 -8.81
C PRO A 436 -21.21 -0.91 -9.16
N SER A 437 -20.77 -0.21 -10.22
CA SER A 437 -19.38 -0.30 -10.68
C SER A 437 -18.49 0.29 -9.61
N PRO A 438 -17.55 -0.49 -9.05
CA PRO A 438 -16.66 0.05 -8.05
C PRO A 438 -15.53 0.84 -8.73
N MET A 439 -15.18 1.94 -8.09
CA MET A 439 -13.89 2.60 -8.23
C MET A 439 -13.06 2.17 -7.03
N ILE A 440 -11.87 1.64 -7.27
CA ILE A 440 -10.92 1.37 -6.19
C ILE A 440 -10.17 2.66 -5.90
N GLY A 441 -10.14 3.03 -4.64
CA GLY A 441 -9.41 4.19 -4.13
C GLY A 441 -8.69 3.83 -2.84
N MET A 442 -8.16 4.86 -2.19
CA MET A 442 -7.59 4.77 -0.85
C MET A 442 -8.31 5.76 0.05
N SER A 443 -8.75 5.30 1.22
CA SER A 443 -9.28 6.16 2.28
C SER A 443 -8.64 5.75 3.61
N ASN A 444 -8.06 6.71 4.34
CA ASN A 444 -7.38 6.45 5.61
C ASN A 444 -6.26 5.39 5.47
N ASN A 445 -5.41 5.52 4.44
CA ASN A 445 -4.38 4.53 4.04
C ASN A 445 -4.89 3.09 3.89
N LYS A 446 -6.20 2.88 3.72
CA LYS A 446 -6.78 1.56 3.41
C LYS A 446 -7.37 1.59 2.01
N ILE A 447 -7.21 0.48 1.30
CA ILE A 447 -7.85 0.33 0.00
C ILE A 447 -9.35 0.19 0.20
N THR A 448 -10.13 0.93 -0.58
CA THR A 448 -11.59 0.94 -0.49
C THR A 448 -12.23 0.81 -1.86
N ARG A 449 -13.42 0.22 -1.89
CA ARG A 449 -14.30 0.20 -3.06
C ARG A 449 -15.38 1.25 -2.88
N TYR A 450 -15.45 2.22 -3.80
CA TYR A 450 -16.47 3.26 -3.77
C TYR A 450 -17.32 3.23 -5.05
N PRO A 451 -18.64 3.46 -5.01
CA PRO A 451 -19.45 3.48 -6.23
C PRO A 451 -18.98 4.57 -7.19
N LEU A 452 -18.61 4.19 -8.41
CA LEU A 452 -17.96 5.06 -9.38
C LEU A 452 -18.77 6.33 -9.68
N MET A 453 -20.10 6.22 -9.86
CA MET A 453 -20.92 7.39 -10.16
C MET A 453 -21.10 8.34 -8.98
N LYS A 454 -20.97 7.85 -7.76
CA LYS A 454 -20.91 8.75 -6.60
C LYS A 454 -19.58 9.50 -6.58
N ALA A 455 -18.47 8.85 -6.95
CA ALA A 455 -17.15 9.49 -7.05
C ALA A 455 -17.16 10.63 -8.07
N VAL A 456 -17.56 10.33 -9.31
CA VAL A 456 -17.60 11.30 -10.41
C VAL A 456 -18.49 12.50 -10.07
N LYS A 457 -19.67 12.24 -9.48
CA LYS A 457 -20.58 13.31 -9.07
C LYS A 457 -19.94 14.26 -8.05
N LEU A 458 -19.28 13.72 -7.02
CA LEU A 458 -18.58 14.53 -6.02
C LEU A 458 -17.46 15.38 -6.65
N THR A 459 -16.74 14.83 -7.62
CA THR A 459 -15.71 15.58 -8.37
C THR A 459 -16.31 16.76 -9.15
N HIS A 460 -17.45 16.56 -9.82
CA HIS A 460 -18.14 17.64 -10.55
C HIS A 460 -18.71 18.71 -9.62
N GLU A 461 -19.16 18.33 -8.41
CA GLU A 461 -19.63 19.29 -7.38
C GLU A 461 -18.53 20.28 -6.98
N VAL A 462 -17.25 19.89 -6.95
CA VAL A 462 -16.12 20.80 -6.68
C VAL A 462 -16.02 21.86 -7.77
N ALA A 463 -16.05 21.44 -9.04
CA ALA A 463 -15.97 22.36 -10.17
C ALA A 463 -17.18 23.31 -10.23
N GLU A 464 -18.37 22.81 -9.88
CA GLU A 464 -19.58 23.62 -9.79
C GLU A 464 -19.50 24.66 -8.65
N ALA A 465 -18.99 24.27 -7.48
CA ALA A 465 -18.79 25.17 -6.34
C ALA A 465 -17.83 26.32 -6.70
N ILE A 466 -16.70 26.01 -7.33
CA ILE A 466 -15.75 27.01 -7.86
C ILE A 466 -16.44 27.93 -8.88
N GLY A 467 -17.18 27.37 -9.84
CA GLY A 467 -17.91 28.16 -10.85
C GLY A 467 -18.98 29.10 -10.26
N LYS A 468 -19.56 28.72 -9.12
CA LYS A 468 -20.51 29.53 -8.33
C LYS A 468 -19.83 30.52 -7.38
N LYS A 469 -18.50 30.57 -7.34
CA LYS A 469 -17.69 31.36 -6.38
C LYS A 469 -17.89 30.95 -4.92
N ASP A 470 -18.33 29.72 -4.67
CA ASP A 470 -18.45 29.13 -3.34
C ASP A 470 -17.17 28.34 -3.00
N PHE A 471 -16.11 29.08 -2.69
CA PHE A 471 -14.78 28.51 -2.44
C PHE A 471 -14.71 27.76 -1.10
N ASP A 472 -15.50 28.16 -0.11
CA ASP A 472 -15.59 27.45 1.17
C ASP A 472 -16.18 26.04 0.96
N ARG A 473 -17.24 25.92 0.14
CA ARG A 473 -17.77 24.61 -0.25
C ARG A 473 -16.78 23.80 -1.07
N ALA A 474 -16.04 24.43 -1.99
CA ALA A 474 -15.01 23.75 -2.78
C ALA A 474 -13.90 23.14 -1.90
N MET A 475 -13.41 23.89 -0.91
CA MET A 475 -12.46 23.37 0.09
C MET A 475 -13.07 22.23 0.91
N ALA A 476 -14.33 22.36 1.36
CA ALA A 476 -15.01 21.34 2.17
C ALA A 476 -15.34 20.05 1.42
N LEU A 477 -15.35 20.07 0.08
CA LEU A 477 -15.54 18.90 -0.78
C LEU A 477 -14.24 18.14 -1.07
N ARG A 478 -13.08 18.72 -0.75
CA ARG A 478 -11.79 18.01 -0.77
C ARG A 478 -11.67 17.10 0.44
N ASP A 479 -10.66 16.24 0.43
CA ASP A 479 -10.36 15.40 1.58
C ASP A 479 -10.00 16.27 2.81
N PRO A 480 -10.33 15.84 4.04
CA PRO A 480 -10.03 16.62 5.24
C PRO A 480 -8.55 16.95 5.44
N GLN A 481 -7.67 16.11 4.89
CA GLN A 481 -6.23 16.31 4.99
C GLN A 481 -5.77 17.52 4.14
N PHE A 482 -6.39 17.77 2.98
CA PHE A 482 -6.14 18.97 2.17
C PHE A 482 -6.34 20.28 2.95
N ILE A 483 -7.42 20.37 3.74
CA ILE A 483 -7.71 21.56 4.55
C ILE A 483 -6.66 21.70 5.66
N GLU A 484 -6.35 20.60 6.36
CA GLU A 484 -5.34 20.60 7.43
C GLU A 484 -3.95 20.99 6.90
N GLU A 485 -3.60 20.55 5.69
CA GLU A 485 -2.34 20.89 5.02
C GLU A 485 -2.32 22.35 4.56
N PHE A 486 -3.45 22.89 4.10
CA PHE A 486 -3.61 24.31 3.80
C PHE A 486 -3.43 25.18 5.05
N ASP A 487 -4.04 24.78 6.17
CA ASP A 487 -3.89 25.48 7.45
C ASP A 487 -2.44 25.42 7.95
N ALA A 488 -1.79 24.25 7.83
CA ALA A 488 -0.39 24.09 8.20
C ALA A 488 0.55 24.93 7.31
N TYR A 489 0.27 25.02 6.02
CA TYR A 489 1.00 25.89 5.11
C TYR A 489 0.90 27.36 5.54
N ASN A 490 -0.30 27.85 5.79
CA ASN A 490 -0.52 29.24 6.20
C ASN A 490 0.14 29.54 7.54
N ALA A 491 -0.04 28.66 8.53
CA ALA A 491 0.49 28.84 9.88
C ALA A 491 2.02 28.76 9.95
N THR A 492 2.70 28.29 8.90
CA THR A 492 4.17 28.20 8.82
C THR A 492 4.79 29.12 7.76
N THR A 493 3.96 29.88 7.05
CA THR A 493 4.39 30.79 5.97
C THR A 493 4.03 32.23 6.28
N ILE A 494 2.82 32.50 6.77
CA ILE A 494 2.40 33.86 7.16
C ILE A 494 3.12 34.25 8.45
N LEU A 495 3.69 35.47 8.49
CA LEU A 495 4.44 35.99 9.64
C LEU A 495 3.89 37.36 10.04
N ASP A 496 3.78 37.67 11.33
CA ASP A 496 3.46 39.00 11.90
C ASP A 496 2.12 39.65 11.47
N ASP A 497 1.04 38.89 11.32
CA ASP A 497 -0.31 39.50 11.36
C ASP A 497 -0.97 39.38 12.75
N ASN A 498 -0.29 38.74 13.72
CA ASN A 498 -0.84 38.35 15.03
C ASN A 498 -2.18 37.61 14.96
N SER A 499 -2.56 37.08 13.79
CA SER A 499 -3.88 36.47 13.57
C SER A 499 -4.08 35.22 14.41
N ILE A 500 -2.99 34.46 14.60
CA ILE A 500 -2.96 33.23 15.37
C ILE A 500 -2.10 33.33 16.63
N GLY A 501 -1.71 34.52 17.07
CA GLY A 501 -0.91 34.69 18.28
C GLY A 501 -1.67 34.29 19.55
N LEU A 502 -1.00 33.64 20.50
CA LEU A 502 -1.57 33.36 21.82
C LEU A 502 -1.34 34.53 22.79
N PRO A 503 -2.22 34.69 23.81
CA PRO A 503 -1.98 35.59 24.93
C PRO A 503 -0.63 35.31 25.60
N ASN A 504 0.04 36.36 26.10
CA ASN A 504 1.38 36.25 26.68
C ASN A 504 1.51 35.19 27.79
N HIS A 505 0.47 34.99 28.60
CA HIS A 505 0.49 34.00 29.69
C HIS A 505 0.32 32.55 29.22
N GLN A 506 -0.12 32.32 27.98
CA GLN A 506 -0.24 31.01 27.34
C GLN A 506 0.99 30.67 26.46
N GLN A 507 1.98 31.56 26.37
CA GLN A 507 3.18 31.34 25.56
C GLN A 507 4.16 30.40 26.27
N LEU A 508 4.59 29.35 25.57
CA LEU A 508 5.46 28.30 26.09
C LEU A 508 6.91 28.45 25.61
N ARG A 509 7.86 27.93 26.40
CA ARG A 509 9.24 27.62 25.99
C ARG A 509 9.35 26.14 25.64
N ILE A 510 9.49 25.83 24.36
CA ILE A 510 9.41 24.45 23.85
C ILE A 510 10.80 24.00 23.36
N ALA A 511 11.33 22.95 23.96
CA ALA A 511 12.58 22.33 23.53
C ALA A 511 12.34 21.31 22.41
N ILE A 512 13.16 21.36 21.37
CA ILE A 512 13.12 20.44 20.22
C ILE A 512 14.45 19.68 20.17
N VAL A 513 14.40 18.35 20.16
CA VAL A 513 15.59 17.48 20.18
C VAL A 513 15.48 16.36 19.16
N HIS A 514 16.58 16.06 18.46
CA HIS A 514 16.68 14.90 17.59
C HIS A 514 17.36 13.73 18.32
N MET A 515 16.84 12.51 18.12
CA MET A 515 17.38 11.31 18.76
C MET A 515 17.28 10.05 17.90
N GLY A 516 18.32 9.23 17.88
CA GLY A 516 18.42 8.01 17.08
C GLY A 516 19.34 8.16 15.86
N ALA A 517 19.07 7.37 14.82
CA ALA A 517 19.72 7.53 13.52
C ALA A 517 19.06 8.68 12.73
N PRO A 518 19.78 9.37 11.83
CA PRO A 518 19.18 10.38 10.96
C PRO A 518 18.14 9.76 10.02
N ALA A 519 17.08 10.52 9.74
CA ALA A 519 15.99 10.12 8.86
C ALA A 519 15.49 11.34 8.08
N GLY A 520 15.02 11.13 6.84
CA GLY A 520 14.36 12.17 6.06
C GLY A 520 13.20 12.82 6.84
N GLY A 521 13.04 14.13 6.73
CA GLY A 521 11.93 14.84 7.39
C GLY A 521 12.19 15.33 8.82
N MET A 522 13.28 14.93 9.49
CA MET A 522 13.62 15.46 10.83
C MET A 522 13.77 16.99 10.82
N ASN A 523 14.53 17.52 9.85
CA ASN A 523 14.72 18.97 9.69
C ASN A 523 13.43 19.69 9.27
N ALA A 524 12.58 19.04 8.44
CA ALA A 524 11.29 19.59 8.03
C ALA A 524 10.32 19.71 9.23
N ALA A 525 10.27 18.68 10.09
CA ALA A 525 9.49 18.71 11.33
C ALA A 525 9.98 19.82 12.27
N THR A 526 11.30 19.93 12.48
CA THR A 526 11.88 20.99 13.31
C THR A 526 11.62 22.37 12.75
N ARG A 527 11.76 22.58 11.43
CA ARG A 527 11.42 23.85 10.78
C ARG A 527 9.99 24.25 11.06
N THR A 528 9.06 23.32 10.86
CA THR A 528 7.62 23.58 11.07
C THR A 528 7.32 23.85 12.53
N ALA A 529 7.85 23.05 13.46
CA ALA A 529 7.70 23.29 14.89
C ALA A 529 8.21 24.68 15.29
N VAL A 530 9.40 25.09 14.83
CA VAL A 530 9.97 26.41 15.09
C VAL A 530 9.09 27.53 14.54
N ARG A 531 8.69 27.46 13.26
CA ARG A 531 7.89 28.53 12.63
C ARG A 531 6.50 28.65 13.25
N TYR A 532 5.85 27.52 13.51
CA TYR A 532 4.56 27.49 14.17
C TYR A 532 4.66 28.06 15.59
N CYS A 533 5.68 27.66 16.37
CA CYS A 533 5.93 28.23 17.69
C CYS A 533 6.05 29.76 17.65
N LEU A 534 6.87 30.30 16.75
CA LEU A 534 7.06 31.75 16.62
C LEU A 534 5.76 32.48 16.29
N ASN A 535 4.94 31.94 15.38
CA ASN A 535 3.66 32.54 15.01
C ASN A 535 2.61 32.47 16.13
N ARG A 536 2.72 31.49 17.03
CA ARG A 536 1.89 31.39 18.24
C ARG A 536 2.42 32.27 19.39
N GLY A 537 3.62 32.84 19.26
CA GLY A 537 4.30 33.60 20.30
C GLY A 537 5.13 32.75 21.28
N HIS A 538 5.26 31.44 21.03
CA HIS A 538 6.12 30.57 21.81
C HIS A 538 7.60 30.83 21.54
N THR A 539 8.46 30.39 22.48
CA THR A 539 9.92 30.42 22.33
C THR A 539 10.44 29.01 21.99
N PRO A 540 10.78 28.72 20.72
CA PRO A 540 11.36 27.44 20.34
C PRO A 540 12.85 27.38 20.69
N ILE A 541 13.28 26.30 21.33
CA ILE A 541 14.65 26.06 21.78
C ILE A 541 15.19 24.80 21.12
N ALA A 542 16.24 24.93 20.33
CA ALA A 542 16.95 23.80 19.74
C ALA A 542 17.91 23.18 20.75
N VAL A 543 17.81 21.86 20.92
CA VAL A 543 18.75 21.05 21.69
C VAL A 543 19.68 20.34 20.71
N TYR A 544 20.96 20.70 20.75
CA TYR A 544 21.94 20.12 19.83
C TYR A 544 22.49 18.79 20.36
N ASN A 545 22.72 17.82 19.48
CA ASN A 545 23.34 16.53 19.77
C ASN A 545 22.59 15.71 20.84
N GLY A 546 21.27 15.60 20.69
CA GLY A 546 20.43 14.73 21.52
C GLY A 546 20.49 15.06 23.02
N PHE A 547 20.12 14.08 23.86
CA PHE A 547 20.17 14.23 25.31
C PHE A 547 21.60 14.41 25.84
N ALA A 548 22.62 13.91 25.13
CA ALA A 548 24.02 14.09 25.51
C ALA A 548 24.45 15.57 25.41
N GLY A 549 23.94 16.30 24.42
CA GLY A 549 24.12 17.74 24.37
C GLY A 549 23.21 18.50 25.32
N LEU A 550 21.98 18.03 25.55
CA LEU A 550 21.09 18.60 26.57
C LEU A 550 21.73 18.62 27.95
N ALA A 551 22.27 17.48 28.41
CA ALA A 551 22.92 17.37 29.71
C ALA A 551 24.12 18.32 29.86
N ARG A 552 24.78 18.66 28.74
CA ARG A 552 25.88 19.65 28.67
C ARG A 552 25.41 21.10 28.55
N GLY A 553 24.10 21.35 28.44
CA GLY A 553 23.53 22.68 28.24
C GLY A 553 23.65 23.22 26.81
N SER A 554 23.81 22.33 25.81
CA SER A 554 23.98 22.70 24.40
C SER A 554 22.63 23.06 23.75
N MET A 555 22.10 24.23 24.10
CA MET A 555 20.80 24.73 23.64
C MET A 555 20.88 26.12 23.04
N LYS A 556 19.96 26.44 22.12
CA LYS A 556 19.87 27.78 21.51
C LYS A 556 18.42 28.13 21.16
N GLU A 557 18.02 29.36 21.43
CA GLU A 557 16.74 29.89 20.93
C GLU A 557 16.77 30.03 19.41
N MET A 558 15.68 29.60 18.76
CA MET A 558 15.56 29.57 17.31
C MET A 558 14.78 30.78 16.80
N SER A 559 15.20 31.29 15.64
CA SER A 559 14.53 32.37 14.93
C SER A 559 13.96 31.89 13.59
N TRP A 560 13.09 32.69 12.97
CA TRP A 560 12.50 32.36 11.67
C TRP A 560 13.55 32.00 10.60
N MET A 561 14.62 32.78 10.55
CA MET A 561 15.71 32.59 9.60
C MET A 561 16.66 31.44 9.95
N SER A 562 16.71 31.02 11.22
CA SER A 562 17.59 29.93 11.65
C SER A 562 17.23 28.58 11.04
N VAL A 563 15.98 28.41 10.60
CA VAL A 563 15.44 27.20 9.97
C VAL A 563 15.05 27.40 8.51
N ASP A 564 15.47 28.51 7.88
CA ASP A 564 15.18 28.73 6.47
C ASP A 564 15.88 27.67 5.60
N GLY A 565 15.14 27.13 4.62
CA GLY A 565 15.63 26.07 3.74
C GLY A 565 15.72 24.67 4.36
N TRP A 566 15.45 24.48 5.65
CA TRP A 566 15.56 23.17 6.32
C TRP A 566 14.56 22.11 5.81
N THR A 567 13.48 22.51 5.11
CA THR A 567 12.48 21.58 4.56
C THR A 567 13.09 20.53 3.64
N SER A 568 14.06 20.92 2.80
CA SER A 568 14.67 20.04 1.80
C SER A 568 16.01 19.45 2.25
N LEU A 569 16.46 19.71 3.49
CA LEU A 569 17.72 19.16 4.00
C LEU A 569 17.49 17.77 4.60
N GLY A 570 18.21 16.77 4.12
CA GLY A 570 18.31 15.47 4.78
C GLY A 570 19.15 15.52 6.04
N GLY A 571 19.28 14.38 6.72
CA GLY A 571 20.06 14.28 7.95
C GLY A 571 19.43 15.02 9.13
N SER A 572 20.25 15.70 9.92
CA SER A 572 19.85 16.35 11.16
C SER A 572 20.73 17.56 11.47
N GLU A 573 20.21 18.78 11.26
CA GLU A 573 20.91 20.04 11.55
C GLU A 573 21.15 20.28 13.06
N LEU A 574 20.30 19.70 13.91
CA LEU A 574 20.50 19.72 15.36
C LEU A 574 21.60 18.74 15.83
N GLY A 575 22.03 17.81 14.97
CA GLY A 575 22.80 16.63 15.39
C GLY A 575 21.95 15.64 16.20
N THR A 576 22.13 14.35 15.90
CA THR A 576 21.37 13.26 16.52
C THR A 576 22.30 12.14 16.98
N ASN A 577 21.94 11.45 18.06
CA ASN A 577 22.64 10.27 18.56
C ASN A 577 21.68 9.35 19.35
N ARG A 578 22.19 8.20 19.78
CA ARG A 578 21.41 7.11 20.37
C ARG A 578 21.41 7.05 21.90
N ALA A 579 22.02 8.03 22.57
CA ALA A 579 22.22 7.97 24.03
C ALA A 579 20.92 8.28 24.80
N VAL A 580 20.49 7.34 25.66
CA VAL A 580 19.21 7.36 26.36
C VAL A 580 19.33 7.99 27.76
N PRO A 581 18.48 8.97 28.13
CA PRO A 581 18.47 9.54 29.47
C PRO A 581 18.04 8.48 30.51
N GLY A 582 18.80 8.38 31.61
CA GLY A 582 18.60 7.38 32.66
C GLY A 582 19.30 6.03 32.40
N GLN A 583 19.86 5.81 31.21
CA GLN A 583 20.67 4.62 30.89
C GLN A 583 22.11 5.01 30.56
N ASP A 584 22.28 5.82 29.51
CA ASP A 584 23.59 6.27 29.02
C ASP A 584 23.96 7.67 29.54
N ILE A 585 22.95 8.47 29.91
CA ILE A 585 23.10 9.86 30.33
C ILE A 585 22.43 10.05 31.68
N ASP A 586 23.04 10.88 32.52
CA ASP A 586 22.51 11.28 33.82
C ASP A 586 21.15 12.00 33.68
N MET A 587 20.09 11.38 34.23
CA MET A 587 18.74 11.94 34.25
C MET A 587 18.65 13.24 35.05
N GLY A 588 19.36 13.32 36.18
CA GLY A 588 19.45 14.52 37.00
C GLY A 588 19.98 15.72 36.21
N MET A 589 21.04 15.53 35.42
CA MET A 589 21.57 16.60 34.55
C MET A 589 20.59 17.03 33.46
N VAL A 590 19.85 16.09 32.86
CA VAL A 590 18.80 16.42 31.88
C VAL A 590 17.72 17.28 32.54
N THR A 591 17.22 16.86 33.70
CA THR A 591 16.16 17.57 34.43
C THR A 591 16.61 18.93 34.95
N TYR A 592 17.84 19.04 35.44
CA TYR A 592 18.47 20.30 35.82
C TYR A 592 18.47 21.28 34.64
N GLN A 593 18.87 20.85 33.45
CA GLN A 593 18.93 21.71 32.28
C GLN A 593 17.54 22.15 31.80
N LEU A 594 16.55 21.26 31.84
CA LEU A 594 15.16 21.59 31.55
C LEU A 594 14.64 22.68 32.52
N GLN A 595 14.92 22.53 33.82
CA GLN A 595 14.50 23.50 34.83
C GLN A 595 15.22 24.84 34.70
N GLN A 596 16.56 24.83 34.54
CA GLN A 596 17.36 26.05 34.40
C GLN A 596 16.94 26.91 33.20
N ASN A 597 16.53 26.26 32.10
CA ASN A 597 16.12 26.96 30.88
C ASN A 597 14.60 27.16 30.79
N GLN A 598 13.87 26.82 31.86
CA GLN A 598 12.42 26.96 31.99
C GLN A 598 11.68 26.29 30.83
N ILE A 599 12.09 25.07 30.47
CA ILE A 599 11.43 24.31 29.41
C ILE A 599 10.05 23.84 29.89
N GLN A 600 9.03 24.16 29.11
CA GLN A 600 7.62 23.94 29.41
C GLN A 600 6.96 22.92 28.47
N GLY A 601 7.68 22.48 27.44
CA GLY A 601 7.28 21.38 26.56
C GLY A 601 8.50 20.78 25.88
N LEU A 602 8.47 19.48 25.64
CA LEU A 602 9.58 18.76 25.02
C LEU A 602 9.11 17.98 23.78
N LEU A 603 9.56 18.41 22.61
CA LEU A 603 9.34 17.74 21.32
C LEU A 603 10.57 16.92 20.96
N ILE A 604 10.42 15.60 20.89
CA ILE A 604 11.48 14.68 20.49
C ILE A 604 11.16 14.17 19.09
N ILE A 605 12.12 14.23 18.18
CA ILE A 605 11.98 13.70 16.82
C ILE A 605 13.00 12.57 16.66
N GLY A 606 12.55 11.34 16.49
CA GLY A 606 13.47 10.22 16.56
C GLY A 606 12.91 8.82 16.43
N GLY A 607 13.83 7.86 16.42
CA GLY A 607 13.54 6.44 16.23
C GLY A 607 13.24 5.72 17.55
N PHE A 608 13.54 4.41 17.59
CA PHE A 608 13.25 3.58 18.75
C PHE A 608 13.98 4.01 20.03
N GLU A 609 15.20 4.54 19.93
CA GLU A 609 15.90 5.12 21.10
C GLU A 609 15.12 6.30 21.70
N ALA A 610 14.48 7.12 20.86
CA ALA A 610 13.63 8.22 21.30
C ALA A 610 12.35 7.71 21.99
N TYR A 611 11.80 6.61 21.49
CA TYR A 611 10.69 5.90 22.12
C TYR A 611 11.05 5.37 23.51
N VAL A 612 12.25 4.78 23.67
CA VAL A 612 12.74 4.37 24.99
C VAL A 612 12.97 5.60 25.89
N ALA A 613 13.50 6.70 25.35
CA ALA A 613 13.74 7.92 26.13
C ALA A 613 12.46 8.51 26.72
N ILE A 614 11.36 8.59 25.96
CA ILE A 614 10.09 9.10 26.49
C ILE A 614 9.52 8.21 27.60
N ASP A 615 9.68 6.89 27.52
CA ASP A 615 9.30 5.96 28.59
C ASP A 615 10.13 6.19 29.87
N GLN A 616 11.45 6.39 29.72
CA GLN A 616 12.32 6.71 30.86
C GLN A 616 11.97 8.06 31.50
N LEU A 617 11.70 9.08 30.68
CA LEU A 617 11.28 10.39 31.16
C LEU A 617 9.93 10.31 31.88
N GLN A 618 8.96 9.56 31.34
CA GLN A 618 7.64 9.33 31.96
C GLN A 618 7.78 8.69 33.35
N LYS A 619 8.59 7.63 33.47
CA LYS A 619 8.86 6.97 34.77
C LYS A 619 9.55 7.91 35.77
N ALA A 620 10.38 8.82 35.29
CA ALA A 620 11.13 9.76 36.11
C ALA A 620 10.28 10.95 36.63
N ARG A 621 9.07 11.19 36.12
CA ARG A 621 8.18 12.31 36.54
C ARG A 621 7.80 12.30 38.02
N GLN A 622 7.80 11.13 38.66
CA GLN A 622 7.55 11.01 40.09
C GLN A 622 8.68 11.68 40.91
N GLN A 623 9.93 11.55 40.44
CA GLN A 623 11.12 12.04 41.12
C GLN A 623 11.47 13.48 40.74
N TYR A 624 11.21 13.87 39.48
CA TYR A 624 11.62 15.16 38.93
C TYR A 624 10.41 15.98 38.47
N PRO A 625 10.00 17.00 39.25
CA PRO A 625 8.90 17.92 38.91
C PRO A 625 9.09 18.62 37.54
N SER A 626 10.33 18.92 37.14
CA SER A 626 10.63 19.52 35.83
C SER A 626 10.25 18.67 34.61
N LEU A 627 9.93 17.37 34.79
CA LEU A 627 9.42 16.49 33.74
C LEU A 627 7.88 16.48 33.68
N ARG A 628 7.20 17.22 34.56
CA ARG A 628 5.74 17.37 34.60
C ARG A 628 5.30 18.44 33.59
N ILE A 629 5.71 18.22 32.35
CA ILE A 629 5.42 19.01 31.15
C ILE A 629 4.90 18.06 30.07
N PRO A 630 4.20 18.54 29.02
CA PRO A 630 3.88 17.71 27.88
C PRO A 630 5.15 17.29 27.13
N ILE A 631 5.27 16.00 26.82
CA ILE A 631 6.38 15.41 26.07
C ILE A 631 5.80 14.64 24.89
N THR A 632 6.22 14.97 23.68
CA THR A 632 5.71 14.31 22.48
C THR A 632 6.85 13.78 21.63
N LEU A 633 6.77 12.52 21.22
CA LEU A 633 7.65 11.92 20.22
C LEU A 633 7.01 11.97 18.84
N ILE A 634 7.72 12.52 17.86
CA ILE A 634 7.46 12.32 16.44
C ILE A 634 8.35 11.17 15.95
N PRO A 635 7.80 10.00 15.56
CA PRO A 635 8.56 8.88 15.03
C PRO A 635 9.32 9.27 13.75
N ALA A 636 10.65 9.15 13.79
CA ALA A 636 11.55 9.41 12.68
C ALA A 636 12.63 8.33 12.61
N THR A 637 12.44 7.38 11.68
CA THR A 637 13.30 6.23 11.44
C THR A 637 13.00 5.65 10.06
N ILE A 638 14.02 5.13 9.38
CA ILE A 638 13.79 4.44 8.10
C ILE A 638 13.10 3.09 8.28
N SER A 639 13.26 2.45 9.45
CA SER A 639 12.83 1.06 9.69
C SER A 639 11.34 0.90 10.00
N ASN A 640 10.61 2.01 10.18
CA ASN A 640 9.21 2.04 10.59
C ASN A 640 8.91 1.11 11.78
N ASN A 641 9.78 1.16 12.80
CA ASN A 641 9.78 0.23 13.93
C ASN A 641 9.36 0.87 15.26
N VAL A 642 8.89 2.11 15.24
CA VAL A 642 8.38 2.79 16.44
C VAL A 642 6.89 2.46 16.59
N PRO A 643 6.45 1.89 17.73
CA PRO A 643 5.04 1.62 17.99
C PRO A 643 4.18 2.90 18.01
N GLY A 644 2.90 2.75 17.67
CA GLY A 644 1.92 3.83 17.72
C GLY A 644 1.87 4.72 16.47
N THR A 645 2.47 4.29 15.36
CA THR A 645 2.34 4.94 14.04
C THR A 645 2.36 3.90 12.93
N ASP A 646 1.62 4.15 11.85
CA ASP A 646 1.74 3.39 10.60
C ASP A 646 2.91 3.90 9.75
N TYR A 647 3.38 5.12 10.02
CA TYR A 647 4.41 5.81 9.26
C TYR A 647 5.39 6.57 10.15
N SER A 648 6.68 6.28 10.00
CA SER A 648 7.76 7.10 10.56
C SER A 648 8.41 7.97 9.50
N LEU A 649 8.79 9.19 9.89
CA LEU A 649 9.53 10.09 9.02
C LEU A 649 10.84 9.45 8.57
N GLY A 650 11.13 9.58 7.28
CA GLY A 650 12.29 9.07 6.57
C GLY A 650 12.08 7.70 5.94
N SER A 651 10.98 7.02 6.25
CA SER A 651 10.67 5.70 5.69
C SER A 651 10.38 5.76 4.19
N ASP A 652 9.61 6.75 3.72
CA ASP A 652 9.32 6.92 2.29
C ASP A 652 10.57 7.36 1.51
N THR A 653 11.37 8.28 2.06
CA THR A 653 12.68 8.65 1.51
C THR A 653 13.56 7.41 1.32
N SER A 654 13.60 6.53 2.32
CA SER A 654 14.40 5.30 2.28
C SER A 654 13.90 4.31 1.24
N LEU A 655 12.58 4.11 1.15
CA LEU A 655 11.97 3.22 0.16
C LEU A 655 12.22 3.70 -1.27
N ASN A 656 12.15 5.01 -1.54
CA ASN A 656 12.52 5.55 -2.84
C ASN A 656 14.01 5.29 -3.15
N SER A 657 14.91 5.48 -2.19
CA SER A 657 16.34 5.18 -2.38
C SER A 657 16.59 3.68 -2.68
N ILE A 658 15.87 2.78 -2.02
CA ILE A 658 15.95 1.34 -2.28
C ILE A 658 15.42 1.02 -3.69
N VAL A 659 14.26 1.59 -4.06
CA VAL A 659 13.63 1.39 -5.37
C VAL A 659 14.56 1.85 -6.50
N ASP A 660 15.10 3.07 -6.41
CA ASP A 660 16.01 3.63 -7.43
C ASP A 660 17.29 2.79 -7.57
N SER A 661 17.84 2.32 -6.43
CA SER A 661 19.01 1.44 -6.43
C SER A 661 18.70 0.09 -7.06
N CYS A 662 17.53 -0.48 -6.74
CA CYS A 662 17.10 -1.77 -7.29
C CYS A 662 16.83 -1.69 -8.79
N ASP A 663 16.22 -0.61 -9.28
CA ASP A 663 16.01 -0.40 -10.72
C ASP A 663 17.34 -0.40 -11.48
N ALA A 664 18.37 0.28 -10.96
CA ALA A 664 19.71 0.28 -11.54
C ALA A 664 20.36 -1.12 -11.50
N ILE A 665 20.17 -1.87 -10.41
CA ILE A 665 20.66 -3.25 -10.27
C ILE A 665 19.94 -4.20 -11.24
N VAL A 666 18.61 -4.09 -11.38
CA VAL A 666 17.81 -4.88 -12.33
C VAL A 666 18.27 -4.60 -13.75
N GLN A 667 18.50 -3.33 -14.11
CA GLN A 667 19.03 -2.97 -15.43
C GLN A 667 20.40 -3.62 -15.70
N SER A 668 21.28 -3.66 -14.69
CA SER A 668 22.58 -4.36 -14.78
C SER A 668 22.40 -5.88 -14.96
N ALA A 669 21.47 -6.47 -14.23
CA ALA A 669 21.14 -7.89 -14.30
C ALA A 669 20.60 -8.28 -15.68
N GLN A 670 19.66 -7.48 -16.22
CA GLN A 670 19.11 -7.64 -17.57
C GLN A 670 20.20 -7.59 -18.64
N SER A 671 21.15 -6.66 -18.50
CA SER A 671 22.25 -6.48 -19.47
C SER A 671 23.20 -7.68 -19.53
N SER A 672 23.43 -8.36 -18.40
CA SER A 672 24.30 -9.53 -18.36
C SER A 672 23.60 -10.83 -18.78
N ARG A 673 22.26 -10.79 -18.89
CA ARG A 673 21.34 -11.94 -19.04
C ARG A 673 21.49 -12.96 -17.90
N ARG A 674 20.38 -13.61 -17.51
CA ARG A 674 20.39 -14.75 -16.55
C ARG A 674 21.19 -14.48 -15.26
N ARG A 675 20.90 -13.36 -14.59
CA ARG A 675 21.55 -12.99 -13.33
C ARG A 675 20.54 -12.63 -12.25
N VAL A 676 20.82 -13.12 -11.04
CA VAL A 676 20.10 -12.80 -9.81
C VAL A 676 21.00 -11.93 -8.93
N PHE A 677 20.46 -10.85 -8.37
CA PHE A 677 21.12 -10.11 -7.29
C PHE A 677 20.46 -10.36 -5.95
N VAL A 678 21.28 -10.64 -4.93
CA VAL A 678 20.88 -10.61 -3.52
C VAL A 678 21.22 -9.22 -2.99
N VAL A 679 20.19 -8.40 -2.80
CA VAL A 679 20.30 -7.00 -2.36
C VAL A 679 20.08 -6.93 -0.86
N GLU A 680 21.09 -6.48 -0.12
CA GLU A 680 20.98 -6.23 1.31
C GLU A 680 20.33 -4.86 1.56
N VAL A 681 19.19 -4.89 2.25
CA VAL A 681 18.43 -3.72 2.68
C VAL A 681 18.54 -3.55 4.19
N MET A 682 18.46 -2.29 4.64
CA MET A 682 18.40 -1.97 6.07
C MET A 682 17.00 -2.23 6.63
N GLY A 683 16.84 -2.10 7.94
CA GLY A 683 15.56 -2.31 8.63
C GLY A 683 15.73 -2.84 10.04
N GLY A 684 16.95 -3.25 10.39
CA GLY A 684 17.26 -3.90 11.66
C GLY A 684 16.40 -5.13 11.83
N ARG A 685 15.55 -5.11 12.86
CA ARG A 685 14.65 -6.22 13.21
C ARG A 685 13.25 -6.13 12.62
N SER A 686 12.99 -5.10 11.80
CA SER A 686 11.73 -4.87 11.10
C SER A 686 11.90 -5.23 9.62
N GLY A 687 11.03 -6.09 9.11
CA GLY A 687 10.95 -6.47 7.68
C GLY A 687 10.34 -5.40 6.77
N TYR A 688 9.80 -4.30 7.32
CA TYR A 688 9.05 -3.26 6.60
C TYR A 688 9.69 -2.83 5.27
N LEU A 689 10.96 -2.39 5.32
CA LEU A 689 11.66 -1.90 4.13
C LEU A 689 11.80 -2.98 3.05
N ALA A 690 12.09 -4.22 3.44
CA ALA A 690 12.23 -5.34 2.51
C ALA A 690 10.90 -5.75 1.89
N VAL A 691 9.81 -5.76 2.66
CA VAL A 691 8.47 -6.11 2.17
C VAL A 691 7.97 -5.06 1.19
N GLU A 692 7.92 -3.80 1.62
CA GLU A 692 7.36 -2.71 0.83
C GLU A 692 8.20 -2.45 -0.43
N ALA A 693 9.53 -2.36 -0.29
CA ALA A 693 10.40 -2.20 -1.46
C ALA A 693 10.30 -3.43 -2.36
N GLY A 694 10.25 -4.65 -1.81
CA GLY A 694 10.14 -5.90 -2.56
C GLY A 694 8.91 -5.93 -3.45
N LEU A 695 7.78 -5.43 -2.94
CA LEU A 695 6.55 -5.30 -3.70
C LEU A 695 6.68 -4.27 -4.83
N ALA A 696 7.28 -3.11 -4.55
CA ALA A 696 7.47 -2.02 -5.50
C ALA A 696 8.46 -2.35 -6.64
N VAL A 697 9.52 -3.10 -6.35
CA VAL A 697 10.56 -3.47 -7.34
C VAL A 697 10.26 -4.82 -8.02
N GLY A 698 9.26 -5.55 -7.54
CA GLY A 698 8.92 -6.89 -8.04
C GLY A 698 10.00 -7.93 -7.73
N ALA A 699 10.49 -7.94 -6.49
CA ALA A 699 11.45 -8.93 -6.00
C ALA A 699 10.88 -10.36 -6.10
N GLN A 700 11.75 -11.34 -6.35
CA GLN A 700 11.34 -12.74 -6.51
C GLN A 700 11.11 -13.46 -5.18
N THR A 701 11.87 -13.06 -4.16
CA THR A 701 11.71 -13.47 -2.77
C THR A 701 12.29 -12.38 -1.90
N ILE A 702 11.87 -12.36 -0.65
CA ILE A 702 12.42 -11.49 0.37
C ILE A 702 12.75 -12.29 1.63
N TYR A 703 13.81 -11.91 2.33
CA TYR A 703 14.20 -12.50 3.61
C TYR A 703 14.12 -11.44 4.72
N ILE A 704 13.19 -11.65 5.64
CA ILE A 704 12.85 -10.69 6.70
C ILE A 704 13.04 -11.28 8.12
N PRO A 705 13.39 -10.46 9.12
CA PRO A 705 13.74 -10.96 10.46
C PRO A 705 12.59 -11.70 11.16
N GLU A 706 11.35 -11.42 10.78
CA GLU A 706 10.13 -12.04 11.27
C GLU A 706 10.05 -13.53 10.93
N GLU A 707 10.57 -13.93 9.76
CA GLU A 707 10.48 -15.31 9.25
C GLU A 707 11.82 -16.06 9.35
N GLY A 708 12.93 -15.32 9.36
CA GLY A 708 14.28 -15.89 9.30
C GLY A 708 14.59 -16.61 7.97
N ILE A 709 15.72 -17.31 7.95
CA ILE A 709 16.18 -18.10 6.80
C ILE A 709 16.51 -19.52 7.28
N ASN A 710 16.05 -20.53 6.53
CA ASN A 710 16.40 -21.93 6.70
C ASN A 710 16.71 -22.59 5.35
N LEU A 711 17.34 -23.77 5.37
CA LEU A 711 17.78 -24.48 4.16
C LEU A 711 16.60 -24.88 3.25
N SER A 712 15.49 -25.35 3.83
CA SER A 712 14.30 -25.72 3.04
C SER A 712 13.74 -24.54 2.23
N ARG A 713 13.74 -23.34 2.81
CA ARG A 713 13.32 -22.11 2.12
C ARG A 713 14.30 -21.75 1.01
N LEU A 714 15.60 -21.78 1.29
CA LEU A 714 16.63 -21.50 0.27
C LEU A 714 16.51 -22.46 -0.92
N GLN A 715 16.29 -23.75 -0.65
CA GLN A 715 16.12 -24.76 -1.69
C GLN A 715 14.85 -24.52 -2.52
N ALA A 716 13.74 -24.19 -1.88
CA ALA A 716 12.50 -23.82 -2.58
C ALA A 716 12.68 -22.57 -3.45
N ASP A 717 13.40 -21.56 -2.95
CA ASP A 717 13.67 -20.32 -3.66
C ASP A 717 14.59 -20.54 -4.87
N VAL A 718 15.58 -21.44 -4.77
CA VAL A 718 16.39 -21.85 -5.93
C VAL A 718 15.55 -22.63 -6.95
N LYS A 719 14.70 -23.58 -6.52
CA LYS A 719 13.81 -24.32 -7.42
C LYS A 719 12.91 -23.37 -8.20
N HIS A 720 12.34 -22.37 -7.52
CA HIS A 720 11.53 -21.32 -8.14
C HIS A 720 12.31 -20.53 -9.19
N LEU A 721 13.52 -20.07 -8.86
CA LEU A 721 14.39 -19.37 -9.82
C LEU A 721 14.72 -20.23 -11.04
N LYS A 722 15.05 -21.52 -10.84
CA LYS A 722 15.30 -22.47 -11.93
C LYS A 722 14.08 -22.64 -12.85
N ALA A 723 12.89 -22.81 -12.27
CA ALA A 723 11.65 -22.94 -13.04
C ALA A 723 11.41 -21.71 -13.92
N MET A 724 11.54 -20.51 -13.35
CA MET A 724 11.36 -19.28 -14.10
C MET A 724 12.36 -19.11 -15.24
N TYR A 725 13.67 -19.34 -15.00
CA TYR A 725 14.67 -19.25 -16.07
C TYR A 725 14.55 -20.35 -17.14
N THR A 726 13.82 -21.44 -16.84
CA THR A 726 13.53 -22.50 -17.81
C THR A 726 12.42 -22.09 -18.77
N GLU A 727 11.41 -21.35 -18.28
CA GLU A 727 10.33 -20.82 -19.12
C GLU A 727 10.69 -19.50 -19.83
N ASP A 728 11.68 -18.77 -19.31
CA ASP A 728 12.13 -17.51 -19.92
C ASP A 728 12.60 -17.70 -21.37
N ASP A 729 12.22 -16.77 -22.23
CA ASP A 729 12.75 -16.66 -23.59
C ASP A 729 14.28 -16.40 -23.53
N PRO A 730 15.12 -17.28 -24.13
CA PRO A 730 16.57 -17.13 -24.12
C PRO A 730 17.08 -15.81 -24.72
N ASP A 731 16.31 -15.18 -25.61
CA ASP A 731 16.67 -13.94 -26.28
C ASP A 731 16.21 -12.70 -25.51
N ARG A 732 15.35 -12.86 -24.49
CA ARG A 732 14.86 -11.77 -23.66
C ARG A 732 15.76 -11.53 -22.45
N PRO A 733 16.24 -10.29 -22.23
CA PRO A 733 17.09 -9.98 -21.08
C PRO A 733 16.25 -9.92 -19.80
N GLU A 734 16.23 -11.02 -19.03
CA GLU A 734 15.55 -11.10 -17.73
C GLU A 734 16.56 -10.96 -16.57
N GLY A 735 16.36 -9.93 -15.76
CA GLY A 735 17.14 -9.64 -14.55
C GLY A 735 16.27 -9.81 -13.31
N ARG A 736 16.79 -10.48 -12.28
CA ARG A 736 16.03 -10.82 -11.07
C ARG A 736 16.73 -10.32 -9.82
N ILE A 737 15.95 -9.97 -8.81
CA ILE A 737 16.46 -9.51 -7.52
C ILE A 737 15.75 -10.20 -6.36
N ILE A 738 16.49 -10.31 -5.26
CA ILE A 738 16.07 -10.83 -3.97
C ILE A 738 16.44 -9.78 -2.95
N LEU A 739 15.51 -9.41 -2.07
CA LEU A 739 15.84 -8.48 -0.97
C LEU A 739 16.08 -9.27 0.32
N ARG A 740 17.10 -8.86 1.07
CA ARG A 740 17.45 -9.48 2.36
C ARG A 740 17.72 -8.40 3.39
N THR A 741 16.98 -8.41 4.49
CA THR A 741 17.26 -7.51 5.62
C THR A 741 18.58 -7.89 6.30
N GLU A 742 19.33 -6.91 6.78
CA GLU A 742 20.69 -7.08 7.31
C GLU A 742 20.76 -8.00 8.54
N ASP A 743 19.78 -7.90 9.45
CA ASP A 743 19.74 -8.62 10.75
C ASP A 743 18.90 -9.91 10.69
N VAL A 744 18.66 -10.44 9.49
CA VAL A 744 17.82 -11.65 9.30
C VAL A 744 18.48 -12.91 9.86
N SER A 745 19.80 -13.02 9.70
CA SER A 745 20.59 -14.19 10.10
C SER A 745 22.07 -13.81 10.12
N LYS A 746 22.77 -14.26 11.16
CA LYS A 746 24.23 -14.15 11.27
C LYS A 746 24.97 -15.21 10.45
N THR A 747 24.29 -16.30 10.11
CA THR A 747 24.87 -17.44 9.37
C THR A 747 24.58 -17.31 7.88
N TYR A 748 23.32 -17.09 7.52
CA TYR A 748 22.89 -16.88 6.14
C TYR A 748 23.06 -15.40 5.78
N THR A 749 24.32 -14.98 5.66
CA THR A 749 24.69 -13.63 5.20
C THR A 749 24.35 -13.46 3.71
N THR A 750 24.33 -12.22 3.25
CA THR A 750 24.08 -11.87 1.84
C THR A 750 25.01 -12.63 0.89
N ASP A 751 26.30 -12.74 1.22
CA ASP A 751 27.28 -13.51 0.44
C ASP A 751 27.02 -15.01 0.47
N VAL A 752 26.70 -15.57 1.64
CA VAL A 752 26.39 -17.01 1.76
C VAL A 752 25.15 -17.36 0.94
N VAL A 753 24.07 -16.57 1.03
CA VAL A 753 22.85 -16.78 0.25
C VAL A 753 23.13 -16.68 -1.25
N SER A 754 23.88 -15.66 -1.69
CA SER A 754 24.28 -15.50 -3.09
C SER A 754 25.11 -16.69 -3.60
N ASN A 755 26.08 -17.16 -2.80
CA ASN A 755 26.91 -18.30 -3.16
C ASN A 755 26.11 -19.60 -3.29
N ILE A 756 25.16 -19.85 -2.37
CA ILE A 756 24.27 -21.01 -2.45
C ILE A 756 23.42 -20.93 -3.73
N ILE A 757 22.80 -19.78 -3.99
CA ILE A 757 21.95 -19.57 -5.18
C ILE A 757 22.76 -19.76 -6.47
N LYS A 758 24.02 -19.31 -6.49
CA LYS A 758 24.92 -19.46 -7.64
C LYS A 758 25.31 -20.91 -7.89
N ASP A 759 25.70 -21.63 -6.84
CA ASP A 759 26.18 -23.01 -6.95
C ASP A 759 25.04 -23.96 -7.31
N GLU A 760 23.94 -23.86 -6.57
CA GLU A 760 22.72 -24.64 -6.83
C GLU A 760 22.06 -24.24 -8.15
N GLY A 761 22.34 -23.04 -8.69
CA GLY A 761 21.89 -22.62 -10.01
C GLY A 761 22.45 -23.45 -11.18
N GLU A 762 23.49 -24.25 -10.96
CA GLU A 762 24.09 -25.19 -11.93
C GLU A 762 24.41 -24.55 -13.29
N GLY A 763 24.80 -23.27 -13.29
CA GLY A 763 25.12 -22.51 -14.50
C GLY A 763 23.92 -22.03 -15.32
N MET A 764 22.67 -22.30 -14.90
CA MET A 764 21.48 -21.71 -15.53
C MET A 764 21.44 -20.19 -15.36
N PHE A 765 21.90 -19.70 -14.22
CA PHE A 765 22.04 -18.29 -13.92
C PHE A 765 23.20 -18.05 -12.94
N ASP A 766 23.69 -16.82 -12.90
CA ASP A 766 24.72 -16.38 -11.95
C ASP A 766 24.08 -15.59 -10.79
N SER A 767 24.76 -15.53 -9.63
CA SER A 767 24.32 -14.72 -8.49
C SER A 767 25.38 -13.70 -8.07
N ARG A 768 24.94 -12.50 -7.69
CA ARG A 768 25.79 -11.40 -7.20
C ARG A 768 25.15 -10.72 -5.99
N THR A 769 25.98 -10.08 -5.17
CA THR A 769 25.51 -9.31 -4.01
C THR A 769 25.50 -7.81 -4.33
N ALA A 770 24.58 -7.09 -3.69
CA ALA A 770 24.57 -5.64 -3.67
C ALA A 770 24.22 -5.18 -2.26
N ILE A 771 25.12 -4.48 -1.58
CA ILE A 771 24.89 -3.99 -0.22
C ILE A 771 24.63 -2.49 -0.31
N LEU A 772 23.38 -2.07 -0.14
CA LEU A 772 23.02 -0.67 -0.26
C LEU A 772 23.60 0.16 0.90
N GLY A 773 23.56 -0.39 2.12
CA GLY A 773 24.07 0.27 3.31
C GLY A 773 23.37 1.63 3.55
N HIS A 774 24.15 2.63 3.99
CA HIS A 774 23.61 3.90 4.49
C HIS A 774 23.06 4.85 3.41
N ILE A 775 23.25 4.56 2.11
CA ILE A 775 22.62 5.37 1.05
C ILE A 775 21.10 5.37 1.17
N GLN A 776 20.55 4.31 1.79
CA GLN A 776 19.12 4.15 2.08
C GLN A 776 18.55 5.23 3.00
N GLN A 777 19.35 6.10 3.62
CA GLN A 777 18.80 7.26 4.35
C GLN A 777 18.32 8.37 3.40
N GLY A 778 18.74 8.32 2.14
CA GLY A 778 18.52 9.38 1.15
C GLY A 778 19.37 10.62 1.42
N THR A 779 19.52 11.45 0.39
CA THR A 779 20.19 12.75 0.49
C THR A 779 19.19 13.86 0.80
N THR A 780 18.16 13.95 -0.02
CA THR A 780 17.07 14.92 0.09
C THR A 780 15.80 14.17 0.47
N PRO A 781 15.05 14.58 1.52
CA PRO A 781 13.83 13.90 1.91
C PRO A 781 12.79 13.93 0.78
N SER A 782 11.98 12.87 0.67
CA SER A 782 10.87 12.77 -0.28
C SER A 782 9.79 13.82 0.02
N SER A 783 8.94 14.12 -0.97
CA SER A 783 7.89 15.12 -0.76
C SER A 783 6.90 14.70 0.34
N LEU A 784 6.55 13.41 0.40
CA LEU A 784 5.66 12.87 1.44
C LEU A 784 6.25 13.01 2.84
N ASP A 785 7.55 12.71 3.01
CA ASP A 785 8.22 12.89 4.30
C ASP A 785 8.20 14.35 4.75
N ARG A 786 8.40 15.31 3.83
CA ARG A 786 8.37 16.75 4.14
C ARG A 786 6.96 17.23 4.54
N ILE A 787 5.93 16.77 3.84
CA ILE A 787 4.53 17.15 4.09
C ILE A 787 4.05 16.55 5.42
N ARG A 788 4.27 15.24 5.61
CA ARG A 788 3.89 14.54 6.85
C ARG A 788 4.64 15.10 8.06
N ALA A 789 5.92 15.44 7.91
CA ALA A 789 6.72 16.10 8.94
C ALA A 789 6.12 17.46 9.35
N THR A 790 5.68 18.27 8.37
CA THR A 790 5.02 19.56 8.63
C THR A 790 3.74 19.36 9.42
N ARG A 791 2.89 18.46 8.95
CA ARG A 791 1.58 18.20 9.55
C ARG A 791 1.69 17.72 10.99
N ILE A 792 2.53 16.71 11.24
CA ILE A 792 2.69 16.12 12.57
C ILE A 792 3.37 17.08 13.56
N ALA A 793 4.33 17.89 13.09
CA ALA A 793 4.97 18.89 13.92
C ALA A 793 4.00 20.00 14.38
N MET A 794 3.15 20.51 13.47
CA MET A 794 2.13 21.49 13.85
C MET A 794 1.18 20.92 14.90
N ARG A 795 0.64 19.72 14.67
CA ARG A 795 -0.25 19.05 15.63
C ARG A 795 0.42 18.79 16.97
N ALA A 796 1.71 18.44 16.97
CA ALA A 796 2.44 18.20 18.22
C ALA A 796 2.54 19.46 19.09
N ILE A 797 2.72 20.65 18.49
CA ILE A 797 2.70 21.90 19.25
C ILE A 797 1.28 22.21 19.76
N GLN A 798 0.25 22.05 18.92
CA GLN A 798 -1.15 22.22 19.35
C GLN A 798 -1.52 21.28 20.50
N PHE A 799 -1.01 20.04 20.48
CA PHE A 799 -1.19 19.08 21.57
C PHE A 799 -0.58 19.59 22.88
N MET A 800 0.63 20.18 22.84
CA MET A 800 1.26 20.78 24.02
C MET A 800 0.46 21.97 24.55
N GLU A 801 -0.05 22.83 23.67
CA GLU A 801 -0.94 23.95 24.04
C GLU A 801 -2.17 23.45 24.80
N GLN A 802 -2.87 22.44 24.26
CA GLN A 802 -4.08 21.87 24.87
C GLN A 802 -3.83 21.27 26.26
N HIS A 803 -2.64 20.72 26.51
CA HIS A 803 -2.31 20.07 27.79
C HIS A 803 -1.76 21.04 28.85
N THR A 804 -1.61 22.32 28.52
CA THR A 804 -1.03 23.33 29.41
C THR A 804 -1.95 24.51 29.67
N VAL A 805 -2.88 24.81 28.75
CA VAL A 805 -3.77 25.98 28.81
C VAL A 805 -4.52 26.11 30.13
N ASP A 806 -5.14 25.05 30.63
CA ASP A 806 -5.93 25.08 31.87
C ASP A 806 -5.09 25.46 33.10
N THR A 807 -3.84 24.98 33.15
CA THR A 807 -2.91 25.26 34.25
C THR A 807 -2.41 26.70 34.18
N LEU A 808 -2.09 27.17 32.97
CA LEU A 808 -1.61 28.53 32.74
C LEU A 808 -2.71 29.57 33.01
N ASP A 809 -3.94 29.31 32.59
CA ASP A 809 -5.08 30.19 32.83
C ASP A 809 -5.40 30.29 34.33
N LYS A 810 -5.32 29.18 35.08
CA LYS A 810 -5.49 29.20 36.54
C LYS A 810 -4.41 30.01 37.24
N ALA A 811 -3.14 29.83 36.86
CA ALA A 811 -2.02 30.59 37.44
C ALA A 811 -2.17 32.09 37.13
N HIS A 812 -2.56 32.44 35.90
CA HIS A 812 -2.81 33.82 35.51
C HIS A 812 -3.98 34.44 36.30
N GLN A 813 -5.11 33.75 36.44
CA GLN A 813 -6.26 34.21 37.21
C GLN A 813 -5.93 34.41 38.70
N ALA A 814 -5.02 33.59 39.24
CA ALA A 814 -4.54 33.70 40.62
C ALA A 814 -3.43 34.75 40.82
N ASN A 815 -2.94 35.40 39.74
CA ASN A 815 -1.73 36.24 39.73
C ASN A 815 -0.48 35.54 40.30
N GLU A 816 -0.37 34.23 40.06
CA GLU A 816 0.77 33.41 40.48
C GLU A 816 1.82 33.28 39.37
N SER A 817 3.06 32.99 39.75
CA SER A 817 4.10 32.62 38.77
C SER A 817 3.77 31.30 38.10
N ILE A 818 4.21 31.11 36.85
CA ILE A 818 4.00 29.86 36.11
C ILE A 818 4.56 28.68 36.94
N PRO A 819 3.74 27.67 37.25
CA PRO A 819 4.19 26.53 38.04
C PRO A 819 5.24 25.72 37.27
N ILE A 820 6.18 25.14 38.00
CA ILE A 820 7.15 24.18 37.44
C ILE A 820 6.42 22.92 36.92
N ASP A 821 5.31 22.56 37.57
CA ASP A 821 4.47 21.43 37.24
C ASP A 821 3.27 21.87 36.41
N LEU A 822 3.37 21.75 35.08
CA LEU A 822 2.29 22.13 34.17
C LEU A 822 1.23 21.05 34.03
N THR A 823 1.66 19.80 33.91
CA THR A 823 0.79 18.64 33.76
C THR A 823 1.47 17.39 34.30
N ASN A 824 0.72 16.53 34.98
CA ASN A 824 1.22 15.26 35.52
C ASN A 824 0.33 14.06 35.12
N ILE A 825 -0.52 14.23 34.11
CA ILE A 825 -1.34 13.14 33.60
C ILE A 825 -0.53 12.27 32.63
N ASP A 826 -0.75 10.96 32.63
CA ASP A 826 -0.05 10.03 31.73
C ASP A 826 -0.30 10.36 30.25
N GLN A 827 -1.48 10.89 29.96
CA GLN A 827 -1.89 11.30 28.60
C GLN A 827 -1.07 12.46 28.04
N SER A 828 -0.24 13.13 28.84
CA SER A 828 0.63 14.23 28.37
C SER A 828 1.99 13.76 27.84
N VAL A 829 2.33 12.47 27.94
CA VAL A 829 3.54 11.88 27.36
C VAL A 829 3.17 10.88 26.27
N THR A 830 3.30 11.31 25.01
CA THR A 830 2.69 10.63 23.87
C THR A 830 3.65 10.39 22.71
N VAL A 831 3.31 9.40 21.89
CA VAL A 831 3.81 9.27 20.52
C VAL A 831 2.77 9.87 19.60
N ALA A 832 3.17 10.85 18.79
CA ALA A 832 2.35 11.38 17.71
C ALA A 832 2.52 10.47 16.49
N GLY A 833 1.51 9.65 16.22
CA GLY A 833 1.52 8.72 15.10
C GLY A 833 0.53 9.08 14.02
N ILE A 834 0.81 8.60 12.81
CA ILE A 834 -0.14 8.65 11.70
C ILE A 834 -0.85 7.31 11.67
N HIS A 835 -2.17 7.32 11.87
CA HIS A 835 -3.03 6.15 11.69
C HIS A 835 -4.06 6.46 10.61
N GLY A 836 -3.93 5.79 9.47
CA GLY A 836 -4.63 6.21 8.26
C GLY A 836 -4.34 7.68 7.93
N ASN A 837 -5.39 8.50 7.83
CA ASN A 837 -5.21 9.93 7.57
C ASN A 837 -5.17 10.78 8.84
N SER A 838 -5.37 10.22 10.03
CA SER A 838 -5.45 11.00 11.27
C SER A 838 -4.12 10.98 12.02
N ILE A 839 -3.80 12.09 12.68
CA ILE A 839 -2.71 12.14 13.65
C ILE A 839 -3.30 11.79 15.02
N VAL A 840 -2.77 10.72 15.62
CA VAL A 840 -3.23 10.19 16.90
C VAL A 840 -2.10 10.32 17.90
N PHE A 841 -2.40 10.87 19.08
CA PHE A 841 -1.47 10.98 20.19
C PHE A 841 -1.74 9.83 21.16
N THR A 842 -0.87 8.83 21.15
CA THR A 842 -1.05 7.64 22.01
C THR A 842 -0.10 7.72 23.20
N PRO A 843 -0.59 7.56 24.44
CA PRO A 843 0.27 7.56 25.63
C PRO A 843 1.33 6.46 25.56
N VAL A 844 2.57 6.78 25.94
CA VAL A 844 3.69 5.81 25.89
C VAL A 844 3.41 4.57 26.75
N ASN A 845 2.77 4.74 27.91
CA ASN A 845 2.42 3.64 28.82
C ASN A 845 1.50 2.59 28.16
N ASP A 846 0.64 3.01 27.23
CA ASP A 846 -0.24 2.09 26.51
C ASP A 846 0.51 1.37 25.40
N LEU A 847 1.32 2.09 24.62
CA LEU A 847 2.14 1.49 23.55
C LEU A 847 3.16 0.49 24.07
N MET A 848 3.69 0.68 25.28
CA MET A 848 4.67 -0.22 25.89
C MET A 848 4.12 -1.65 26.08
N LYS A 849 2.79 -1.83 26.20
CA LYS A 849 2.15 -3.14 26.29
C LYS A 849 2.27 -3.93 24.97
N ASP A 850 2.16 -3.21 23.86
CA ASP A 850 2.17 -3.78 22.49
C ASP A 850 3.55 -3.71 21.82
N THR A 851 4.59 -3.34 22.58
CA THR A 851 5.98 -3.26 22.11
C THR A 851 6.74 -4.56 22.37
N ASP A 852 7.48 -5.03 21.36
CA ASP A 852 8.56 -6.00 21.55
C ASP A 852 9.88 -5.25 21.80
N MET A 853 10.21 -5.07 23.08
CA MET A 853 11.44 -4.36 23.49
C MET A 853 12.73 -5.09 23.07
N LYS A 854 12.69 -6.42 22.95
CA LYS A 854 13.85 -7.23 22.57
C LYS A 854 14.19 -7.03 21.10
N ASN A 855 13.17 -7.09 20.24
CA ASN A 855 13.32 -6.90 18.80
C ASN A 855 13.13 -5.44 18.37
N ARG A 856 12.87 -4.52 19.31
CA ARG A 856 12.78 -3.07 19.07
C ARG A 856 11.75 -2.70 17.99
N LYS A 857 10.54 -3.25 18.07
CA LYS A 857 9.45 -3.06 17.11
C LYS A 857 8.07 -3.27 17.74
N PRO A 858 6.96 -2.87 17.10
CA PRO A 858 5.62 -3.29 17.53
C PRO A 858 5.47 -4.82 17.40
N ARG A 859 4.62 -5.41 18.25
CA ARG A 859 4.33 -6.86 18.22
C ARG A 859 3.52 -7.29 17.00
N GLN A 860 2.73 -6.39 16.44
CA GLN A 860 1.95 -6.60 15.23
C GLN A 860 2.26 -5.46 14.26
N ALA A 861 2.56 -5.81 13.00
CA ALA A 861 2.85 -4.83 11.96
C ALA A 861 1.75 -4.86 10.89
N TRP A 862 1.24 -3.68 10.51
CA TRP A 862 0.17 -3.55 9.51
C TRP A 862 0.59 -4.05 8.11
N TRP A 863 1.89 -3.98 7.80
CA TRP A 863 2.47 -4.36 6.51
C TRP A 863 2.71 -5.87 6.38
N GLU A 864 2.49 -6.67 7.43
CA GLU A 864 2.63 -8.13 7.36
C GLU A 864 1.71 -8.74 6.29
N GLU A 865 0.56 -8.13 6.02
CA GLU A 865 -0.36 -8.59 4.96
C GLU A 865 0.27 -8.48 3.57
N HIS A 866 1.12 -7.48 3.33
CA HIS A 866 1.79 -7.27 2.05
C HIS A 866 2.88 -8.32 1.78
N ARG A 867 3.41 -8.96 2.82
CA ARG A 867 4.44 -10.00 2.69
C ARG A 867 4.01 -11.14 1.77
N ARG A 868 2.77 -11.60 1.88
CA ARG A 868 2.23 -12.68 1.03
C ARG A 868 2.06 -12.24 -0.42
N ILE A 869 1.72 -10.96 -0.63
CA ILE A 869 1.51 -10.39 -1.96
C ILE A 869 2.80 -10.44 -2.79
N VAL A 870 3.96 -10.26 -2.16
CA VAL A 870 5.27 -10.36 -2.84
C VAL A 870 5.45 -11.72 -3.51
N ASP A 871 5.20 -12.82 -2.78
CA ASP A 871 5.37 -14.18 -3.30
C ASP A 871 4.34 -14.51 -4.39
N LEU A 872 3.11 -14.05 -4.21
CA LEU A 872 2.04 -14.24 -5.19
C LEU A 872 2.37 -13.53 -6.50
N LEU A 873 2.77 -12.26 -6.45
CA LEU A 873 3.18 -11.52 -7.64
C LEU A 873 4.53 -11.97 -8.20
N ALA A 874 5.36 -12.68 -7.43
CA ALA A 874 6.55 -13.36 -7.94
C ALA A 874 6.21 -14.69 -8.65
N GLY A 875 4.96 -15.14 -8.58
CA GLY A 875 4.49 -16.35 -9.24
C GLY A 875 4.85 -17.64 -8.52
N ARG A 876 5.14 -17.62 -7.20
CA ARG A 876 5.51 -18.84 -6.46
C ARG A 876 4.52 -19.99 -6.67
N ASP A 877 3.22 -19.71 -6.59
CA ASP A 877 2.17 -20.72 -6.75
C ASP A 877 2.01 -21.17 -8.21
N TYR A 878 2.42 -20.34 -9.17
CA TYR A 878 2.36 -20.64 -10.59
C TYR A 878 3.47 -21.61 -11.02
N PHE A 879 4.66 -21.46 -10.44
CA PHE A 879 5.84 -22.28 -10.74
C PHE A 879 6.09 -23.42 -9.72
N ALA A 880 5.15 -23.66 -8.80
CA ALA A 880 5.30 -24.57 -7.65
C ALA A 880 5.54 -26.05 -8.03
#